data_AF-A0A931IGV6-F1
#
_entry.id   AF-A0A931IGV6-F1
#
_cell.length_a   1.000
_cell.length_b   1.000
_cell.length_c   1.000
_cell.angle_alpha   90.00
_cell.angle_beta   90.00
_cell.angle_gamma   90.00
#
_symmetry.space_group_name_H-M   'P 1'
#
loop_
_entity.id
_entity.type
_entity.pdbx_description
1 polymer ?
#
loop_
_entity_poly.entity_id
_entity_poly.type
_entity_poly.pdbx_seq_one_letter_code
_entity_poly.pdbx_strand_id
1 'polypeptide(L)'
;MAAPAGDPEQGSWARVTGALEQVVGFGRPAGTWTKYCCPIHEGDGGHHTPSLSVKYLADAKRTKVRCQAGCDDELVLEAIGLTVRDLYDTPIQRGTGRARPLARPTVRQESRSDRALRAAGIPAKKPKRELGEQLSPWKATDTYTYVRADGTVAGEVIRKEAEFEGGRDKAFSQRAWNPAHNGWEHTGFDKIPFRAPEVRNAIEAGRTIYLVEGEKDAINAANAGLVATTNAGGASAWSPEHAEHLRGARTVVIVADVDAPGYHRADRVMATLDGLVERVRVVRAAEGKDLTDHLGAGHRVADLVPIPHLDPYTRALAAVPDHQAAPGPAPPVAVAPDVEFEPPPDPETHSTAVPPEGDLPMPGESLLQHFDSPSIGHSDEVDHIHREWSAFSKLLMQQMLLMATKVAEQRAAAALYHANEDHKNRVAEQQRLAAERAAIETRLRKLREAGYGKASRTELAFALADAATWADSSKVASSEMGHLTHHIRDRFGIAINPGTGEVGVDGDAALADLLAAEQARVEAARTRKTQDHMISVVAAEIDLDESAKAELYAAIQSWRTDPTPAQLAELTRKLKEKKASEQGQAKIRFVATYFGAPAVIGDEELDNPATVTAAEELARAPRPLVDPGEEAKPRIDRLLETYQEQLRVGAPTNKVREELAREVAVLTPEDQDAARARGKAIRANPAKMYPRMWPSHVDRDELGEHLHAYAKLAPAAEHAAVEADSFTAADAAALRRQAAGHRTAIKEALTNGEGLHSLEKDQIKAVLDDIEAGKTQLPEQLFADDRSVATVDIARSERIAYTAERTQRRDLEQILEAGGVSQEVRARVGDHLDRTSGVARAAHRSGADTTRKWADRREAVVIARAADAVDYDSPQRQQQLAAKLRAAGLDEDQVAERVAADASFATPPAAAAQAPKRGPRTTSPGDGMRYGHNRNGKDKGKGGPDQGL
;
A
#
# COMPACT_ATOMS: atom_id res chain seq x y z
N MET A 1 -54.04 33.07 28.75
CA MET A 1 -52.65 33.02 29.24
C MET A 1 -51.80 32.47 28.10
N ALA A 2 -51.04 33.36 27.47
CA ALA A 2 -50.14 33.03 26.37
C ALA A 2 -48.89 32.34 26.92
N ALA A 3 -48.35 31.39 26.16
CA ALA A 3 -47.01 30.87 26.34
C ALA A 3 -45.99 32.02 26.17
N PRO A 4 -44.92 32.10 26.98
CA PRO A 4 -43.95 33.16 26.81
C PRO A 4 -43.18 32.92 25.50
N ALA A 5 -43.21 33.94 24.65
CA ALA A 5 -42.28 34.12 23.56
C ALA A 5 -40.85 34.08 24.13
N GLY A 6 -39.99 33.25 23.54
CA GLY A 6 -38.57 33.22 23.88
C GLY A 6 -37.94 34.59 23.63
N ASP A 7 -37.37 35.14 24.68
CA ASP A 7 -36.69 36.42 24.70
C ASP A 7 -35.44 36.37 23.78
N PRO A 8 -35.21 37.33 22.86
CA PRO A 8 -34.08 37.30 21.92
C PRO A 8 -32.70 37.60 22.55
N GLU A 9 -32.62 37.86 23.86
CA GLU A 9 -31.36 38.20 24.55
C GLU A 9 -30.58 37.00 25.10
N GLN A 10 -31.08 35.77 24.96
CA GLN A 10 -30.37 34.57 25.41
C GLN A 10 -29.59 33.93 24.25
N GLY A 11 -28.29 34.22 24.18
CA GLY A 11 -27.36 33.59 23.25
C GLY A 11 -27.34 32.05 23.35
N SER A 12 -26.61 31.40 22.44
CA SER A 12 -26.40 29.95 22.40
C SER A 12 -25.89 29.37 23.72
N TRP A 13 -25.24 30.17 24.57
CA TRP A 13 -24.84 29.76 25.91
C TRP A 13 -26.04 29.43 26.78
N ALA A 14 -26.97 30.37 26.97
CA ALA A 14 -28.13 30.21 27.83
C ALA A 14 -29.07 29.11 27.34
N ARG A 15 -29.20 28.93 26.02
CA ARG A 15 -29.97 27.82 25.44
C ARG A 15 -29.39 26.45 25.79
N VAL A 16 -28.09 26.28 25.60
CA VAL A 16 -27.41 25.00 25.81
C VAL A 16 -27.31 24.69 27.31
N THR A 17 -26.93 25.66 28.15
CA THR A 17 -26.85 25.43 29.60
C THR A 17 -28.24 25.27 30.22
N GLY A 18 -29.25 26.01 29.77
CA GLY A 18 -30.63 25.85 30.25
C GLY A 18 -31.22 24.47 29.93
N ALA A 19 -30.97 23.96 28.72
CA ALA A 19 -31.39 22.60 28.33
C ALA A 19 -30.66 21.52 29.14
N LEU A 20 -29.35 21.69 29.37
CA LEU A 20 -28.57 20.78 30.22
C LEU A 20 -29.05 20.80 31.67
N GLU A 21 -29.33 21.97 32.24
CA GLU A 21 -29.76 22.09 33.63
C GLU A 21 -31.13 21.45 33.88
N GLN A 22 -32.00 21.41 32.87
CA GLN A 22 -33.28 20.70 32.94
C GLN A 22 -33.14 19.18 32.89
N VAL A 23 -32.13 18.65 32.19
CA VAL A 23 -31.97 17.20 31.95
C VAL A 23 -30.99 16.56 32.92
N VAL A 24 -29.85 17.21 33.21
CA VAL A 24 -28.74 16.66 34.01
C VAL A 24 -28.42 17.47 35.28
N GLY A 25 -29.13 18.58 35.53
CA GLY A 25 -28.95 19.42 36.71
C GLY A 25 -27.87 20.49 36.58
N PHE A 26 -27.67 21.28 37.66
CA PHE A 26 -26.77 22.42 37.66
C PHE A 26 -25.30 22.05 37.43
N GLY A 27 -24.67 22.77 36.49
CA GLY A 27 -23.26 22.57 36.14
C GLY A 27 -22.31 23.09 37.22
N ARG A 28 -21.13 22.48 37.32
CA ARG A 28 -20.05 22.93 38.22
C ARG A 28 -19.02 23.74 37.44
N PRO A 29 -18.67 24.96 37.88
CA PRO A 29 -17.64 25.75 37.22
C PRO A 29 -16.26 25.08 37.37
N ALA A 30 -15.51 25.02 36.28
CA ALA A 30 -14.16 24.47 36.22
C ALA A 30 -13.27 25.35 35.32
N GLY A 31 -12.82 26.49 35.86
CA GLY A 31 -12.04 27.48 35.11
C GLY A 31 -12.88 28.18 34.05
N THR A 32 -12.46 28.15 32.79
CA THR A 32 -13.20 28.74 31.65
C THR A 32 -14.28 27.82 31.06
N TRP A 33 -14.51 26.66 31.68
CA TRP A 33 -15.49 25.66 31.26
C TRP A 33 -16.47 25.41 32.40
N THR A 34 -17.72 25.08 32.05
CA THR A 34 -18.70 24.55 33.00
C THR A 34 -18.86 23.06 32.74
N LYS A 35 -18.73 22.24 33.79
CA LYS A 35 -18.87 20.78 33.68
C LYS A 35 -20.27 20.35 34.07
N TYR A 36 -20.85 19.47 33.24
CA TYR A 36 -22.12 18.80 33.46
C TYR A 36 -21.91 17.28 33.44
N CYS A 37 -22.86 16.52 33.98
CA CYS A 37 -22.91 15.09 33.72
C CYS A 37 -23.37 14.87 32.27
N CYS A 38 -22.76 13.94 31.57
CA CYS A 38 -23.13 13.65 30.19
C CYS A 38 -24.46 12.89 30.14
N PRO A 39 -25.50 13.39 29.44
CA PRO A 39 -26.81 12.73 29.38
C PRO A 39 -26.79 11.36 28.69
N ILE A 40 -25.74 11.05 27.93
CA ILE A 40 -25.63 9.80 27.14
C ILE A 40 -25.07 8.64 27.97
N HIS A 41 -23.98 8.85 28.70
CA HIS A 41 -23.31 7.77 29.45
C HIS A 41 -23.35 7.94 30.98
N GLU A 42 -23.85 9.08 31.49
CA GLU A 42 -24.03 9.36 32.93
C GLU A 42 -25.51 9.67 33.27
N GLY A 43 -26.44 9.35 32.37
CA GLY A 43 -27.88 9.65 32.48
C GLY A 43 -28.68 8.75 33.42
N ASP A 44 -28.05 7.81 34.14
CA ASP A 44 -28.69 6.82 35.02
C ASP A 44 -28.91 7.30 36.47
N GLY A 45 -28.50 8.53 36.80
CA GLY A 45 -28.69 9.13 38.13
C GLY A 45 -27.72 8.64 39.21
N GLY A 46 -26.67 7.90 38.85
CA GLY A 46 -25.61 7.46 39.77
C GLY A 46 -24.62 8.57 40.17
N HIS A 47 -23.78 8.29 41.18
CA HIS A 47 -22.67 9.16 41.57
C HIS A 47 -21.55 9.12 40.50
N HIS A 48 -21.67 9.96 39.48
CA HIS A 48 -20.68 10.05 38.40
C HIS A 48 -19.84 11.33 38.49
N THR A 49 -18.62 11.27 37.96
CA THR A 49 -17.76 12.44 37.81
C THR A 49 -18.13 13.21 36.54
N PRO A 50 -18.44 14.52 36.60
CA PRO A 50 -18.89 15.29 35.45
C PRO A 50 -17.90 15.27 34.27
N SER A 51 -18.30 14.66 33.16
CA SER A 51 -17.44 14.45 31.98
C SER A 51 -17.77 15.36 30.79
N LEU A 52 -18.93 16.02 30.79
CA LEU A 52 -19.34 16.95 29.73
C LEU A 52 -18.82 18.36 30.01
N SER A 53 -17.96 18.89 29.14
CA SER A 53 -17.41 20.24 29.26
C SER A 53 -18.10 21.19 28.29
N VAL A 54 -18.62 22.31 28.80
CA VAL A 54 -19.34 23.32 28.01
C VAL A 54 -18.65 24.67 28.15
N LYS A 55 -18.44 25.38 27.04
CA LYS A 55 -17.82 26.71 27.01
C LYS A 55 -18.40 27.57 25.90
N TYR A 56 -18.68 28.83 26.20
CA TYR A 56 -19.01 29.83 25.18
C TYR A 56 -17.74 30.38 24.51
N LEU A 57 -17.74 30.44 23.19
CA LEU A 57 -16.67 31.00 22.37
C LEU A 57 -17.16 32.31 21.74
N ALA A 58 -16.75 33.43 22.32
CA ALA A 58 -17.15 34.77 21.88
C ALA A 58 -16.72 35.06 20.43
N ASP A 59 -15.50 34.69 20.04
CA ASP A 59 -14.96 34.91 18.68
C ASP A 59 -15.78 34.21 17.59
N ALA A 60 -16.39 33.07 17.94
CA ALA A 60 -17.15 32.24 17.02
C ALA A 60 -18.67 32.38 17.21
N LYS A 61 -19.12 33.25 18.13
CA LYS A 61 -20.54 33.46 18.49
C LYS A 61 -21.31 32.14 18.66
N ARG A 62 -20.68 31.17 19.36
CA ARG A 62 -21.22 29.82 19.54
C ARG A 62 -20.81 29.18 20.86
N THR A 63 -21.65 28.28 21.36
CA THR A 63 -21.34 27.39 22.47
C THR A 63 -20.71 26.09 21.97
N LYS A 64 -19.63 25.68 22.61
CA LYS A 64 -18.98 24.39 22.38
C LYS A 64 -19.30 23.44 23.54
N VAL A 65 -19.92 22.32 23.20
CA VAL A 65 -20.05 21.12 24.04
C VAL A 65 -18.95 20.14 23.67
N ARG A 66 -18.41 19.41 24.64
CA ARG A 66 -17.49 18.30 24.41
C ARG A 66 -17.54 17.31 25.56
N CYS A 67 -17.88 16.06 25.27
CA CYS A 67 -17.77 14.97 26.24
C CYS A 67 -16.32 14.46 26.29
N GLN A 68 -15.71 14.44 27.48
CA GLN A 68 -14.34 13.91 27.66
C GLN A 68 -14.27 12.39 27.62
N ALA A 69 -15.42 11.70 27.79
CA ALA A 69 -15.54 10.25 27.62
C ALA A 69 -15.73 9.82 26.15
N GLY A 70 -15.82 10.77 25.21
CA GLY A 70 -15.84 10.49 23.76
C GLY A 70 -17.22 10.32 23.13
N CYS A 71 -18.31 10.72 23.79
CA CYS A 71 -19.63 10.78 23.14
C CYS A 71 -19.65 11.81 22.02
N ASP A 72 -20.39 11.50 20.95
CA ASP A 72 -20.62 12.41 19.83
C ASP A 72 -21.43 13.63 20.28
N ASP A 73 -21.00 14.83 19.86
CA ASP A 73 -21.62 16.09 20.24
C ASP A 73 -23.08 16.17 19.73
N GLU A 74 -23.41 15.57 18.58
CA GLU A 74 -24.78 15.55 18.03
C GLU A 74 -25.72 14.70 18.88
N LEU A 75 -25.24 13.55 19.38
CA LEU A 75 -26.02 12.69 20.28
C LEU A 75 -26.25 13.37 21.63
N VAL A 76 -25.23 14.05 22.17
CA VAL A 76 -25.38 14.82 23.42
C VAL A 76 -26.41 15.94 23.27
N LEU A 77 -26.45 16.61 22.11
CA LEU A 77 -27.45 17.64 21.82
C LEU A 77 -28.85 17.07 21.64
N GLU A 78 -29.00 15.95 20.93
CA GLU A 78 -30.27 15.26 20.74
C GLU A 78 -30.88 14.84 22.09
N ALA A 79 -30.05 14.32 23.00
CA ALA A 79 -30.48 13.92 24.35
C ALA A 79 -30.99 15.09 25.22
N ILE A 80 -30.61 16.32 24.90
CA ILE A 80 -31.12 17.53 25.56
C ILE A 80 -32.11 18.31 24.69
N GLY A 81 -32.59 17.71 23.59
CA GLY A 81 -33.60 18.30 22.71
C GLY A 81 -33.10 19.47 21.85
N LEU A 82 -31.79 19.58 21.63
CA LEU A 82 -31.17 20.61 20.80
C LEU A 82 -30.54 20.02 19.54
N THR A 83 -30.25 20.88 18.57
CA THR A 83 -29.54 20.52 17.34
C THR A 83 -28.27 21.34 17.18
N VAL A 84 -27.41 20.98 16.24
CA VAL A 84 -26.16 21.71 15.93
C VAL A 84 -26.42 23.20 15.61
N ARG A 85 -27.63 23.56 15.14
CA ARG A 85 -28.01 24.95 14.85
C ARG A 85 -28.13 25.80 16.11
N ASP A 86 -28.53 25.19 17.21
CA ASP A 86 -28.82 25.88 18.47
C ASP A 86 -27.56 26.26 19.23
N LEU A 87 -26.42 25.67 18.84
CA LEU A 87 -25.08 26.03 19.31
C LEU A 87 -24.63 27.42 18.86
N TYR A 88 -25.27 28.05 17.88
CA TYR A 88 -24.88 29.37 17.37
C TYR A 88 -25.85 30.45 17.83
N ASP A 89 -25.35 31.64 18.18
CA ASP A 89 -26.21 32.74 18.63
C ASP A 89 -27.24 33.13 17.58
N THR A 90 -26.84 33.11 16.30
CA THR A 90 -27.72 33.28 15.14
C THR A 90 -27.92 31.92 14.45
N PRO A 91 -29.13 31.32 14.52
CA PRO A 91 -29.40 30.03 13.88
C PRO A 91 -29.22 30.13 12.37
N ILE A 92 -28.45 29.19 11.79
CA ILE A 92 -28.15 29.17 10.35
C ILE A 92 -29.44 28.87 9.57
N GLN A 93 -29.98 29.86 8.84
CA GLN A 93 -31.13 29.68 7.94
C GLN A 93 -30.67 29.08 6.59
N ARG A 94 -31.33 28.00 6.14
CA ARG A 94 -31.16 27.49 4.77
C ARG A 94 -31.96 28.35 3.80
N GLY A 95 -31.28 29.10 2.93
CA GLY A 95 -31.93 29.80 1.82
C GLY A 95 -32.48 28.82 0.77
N THR A 96 -33.72 29.03 0.34
CA THR A 96 -34.43 28.35 -0.76
C THR A 96 -33.96 28.87 -2.14
N GLY A 97 -32.65 28.90 -2.38
CA GLY A 97 -32.05 29.27 -3.67
C GLY A 97 -31.44 28.06 -4.36
N ARG A 98 -31.59 27.99 -5.69
CA ARG A 98 -30.91 27.04 -6.61
C ARG A 98 -29.57 26.57 -6.06
N ALA A 99 -29.36 25.25 -6.09
CA ALA A 99 -28.12 24.59 -5.71
C ALA A 99 -26.91 25.39 -6.20
N ARG A 100 -26.23 26.04 -5.26
CA ARG A 100 -24.88 26.55 -5.49
C ARG A 100 -24.03 25.32 -5.83
N PRO A 101 -23.22 25.34 -6.90
CA PRO A 101 -22.38 24.20 -7.22
C PRO A 101 -21.62 23.81 -5.96
N LEU A 102 -21.68 22.52 -5.61
CA LEU A 102 -20.82 21.95 -4.58
C LEU A 102 -19.41 22.43 -4.90
N ALA A 103 -18.79 23.15 -3.97
CA ALA A 103 -17.37 23.45 -4.09
C ALA A 103 -16.68 22.09 -4.30
N ARG A 104 -16.03 21.93 -5.46
CA ARG A 104 -15.21 20.76 -5.75
C ARG A 104 -14.35 20.47 -4.51
N PRO A 105 -14.22 19.20 -4.08
CA PRO A 105 -13.25 18.88 -3.04
C PRO A 105 -11.91 19.41 -3.52
N THR A 106 -11.36 20.38 -2.82
CA THR A 106 -10.00 20.85 -3.09
C THR A 106 -9.11 19.63 -2.95
N VAL A 107 -8.54 19.16 -4.06
CA VAL A 107 -7.39 18.24 -4.04
C VAL A 107 -6.45 18.84 -3.00
N ARG A 108 -6.24 18.15 -1.88
CA ARG A 108 -5.29 18.62 -0.87
C ARG A 108 -3.96 18.70 -1.61
N GLN A 109 -3.51 19.92 -1.87
CA GLN A 109 -2.22 20.11 -2.53
C GLN A 109 -1.18 19.40 -1.68
N GLU A 110 -0.40 18.54 -2.32
CA GLU A 110 0.65 17.78 -1.66
C GLU A 110 1.58 18.76 -0.94
N SER A 111 1.78 18.57 0.36
CA SER A 111 2.59 19.49 1.15
C SER A 111 4.07 19.39 0.73
N ARG A 112 4.89 20.36 1.13
CA ARG A 112 6.34 20.28 0.86
C ARG A 112 6.96 19.09 1.58
N SER A 113 6.48 18.80 2.80
CA SER A 113 6.89 17.61 3.55
C SER A 113 6.49 16.30 2.89
N ASP A 114 5.27 16.19 2.33
CA ASP A 114 4.85 14.97 1.61
C ASP A 114 5.76 14.67 0.40
N ARG A 115 6.11 15.71 -0.37
CA ARG A 115 7.06 15.59 -1.50
C ARG A 115 8.47 15.21 -1.05
N ALA A 116 8.95 15.80 0.05
CA ALA A 116 10.26 15.49 0.62
C ALA A 116 10.33 14.05 1.16
N LEU A 117 9.27 13.57 1.81
CA LEU A 117 9.18 12.19 2.29
C LEU A 117 9.23 11.18 1.15
N ARG A 118 8.50 11.46 0.07
CA ARG A 118 8.54 10.66 -1.16
C ARG A 118 9.94 10.65 -1.78
N ALA A 119 10.58 11.82 -1.91
CA ALA A 119 11.94 11.93 -2.45
C ALA A 119 12.98 11.19 -1.60
N ALA A 120 12.78 11.14 -0.28
CA ALA A 120 13.65 10.43 0.66
C ALA A 120 13.32 8.93 0.82
N GLY A 121 12.25 8.42 0.20
CA GLY A 121 11.81 7.02 0.35
C GLY A 121 11.28 6.68 1.75
N ILE A 122 10.86 7.68 2.53
CA ILE A 122 10.38 7.48 3.91
C ILE A 122 8.86 7.28 3.88
N PRO A 123 8.31 6.23 4.53
CA PRO A 123 6.88 6.00 4.56
C PRO A 123 6.16 7.09 5.35
N ALA A 124 5.06 7.63 4.80
CA ALA A 124 4.29 8.73 5.41
C ALA A 124 3.68 8.39 6.78
N LYS A 125 3.56 7.11 7.11
CA LYS A 125 3.05 6.64 8.41
C LYS A 125 3.92 5.48 8.89
N LYS A 126 4.58 5.65 10.04
CA LYS A 126 5.33 4.58 10.70
C LYS A 126 4.35 3.65 11.44
N PRO A 127 4.44 2.31 11.30
CA PRO A 127 3.66 1.39 12.12
C PRO A 127 4.02 1.55 13.60
N LYS A 128 3.02 1.44 14.48
CA LYS A 128 3.23 1.51 15.93
C LYS A 128 4.00 0.27 16.37
N ARG A 129 5.08 0.44 17.12
CA ARG A 129 5.86 -0.67 17.68
C ARG A 129 5.05 -1.31 18.81
N GLU A 130 4.85 -2.63 18.74
CA GLU A 130 4.26 -3.41 19.83
C GLU A 130 5.38 -3.74 20.82
N LEU A 131 5.30 -3.17 22.02
CA LEU A 131 6.38 -3.23 23.03
C LEU A 131 6.17 -4.34 24.07
N GLY A 132 5.03 -5.02 24.10
CA GLY A 132 4.74 -6.08 25.07
C GLY A 132 4.53 -5.56 26.50
N GLU A 133 4.71 -6.42 27.50
CA GLU A 133 4.53 -6.06 28.92
C GLU A 133 5.68 -5.20 29.48
N GLN A 134 5.36 -4.35 30.46
CA GLN A 134 6.33 -3.47 31.12
C GLN A 134 7.14 -4.25 32.17
N LEU A 135 8.45 -4.34 31.97
CA LEU A 135 9.39 -5.07 32.84
C LEU A 135 9.97 -4.22 33.97
N SER A 136 10.04 -2.89 33.82
CA SER A 136 10.59 -2.01 34.85
C SER A 136 9.79 -0.71 35.04
N PRO A 137 9.77 -0.12 36.25
CA PRO A 137 9.04 1.12 36.50
C PRO A 137 9.70 2.30 35.77
N TRP A 138 8.90 3.32 35.46
CA TRP A 138 9.38 4.56 34.84
C TRP A 138 10.41 5.28 35.71
N LYS A 139 11.65 5.35 35.24
CA LYS A 139 12.76 6.03 35.90
C LYS A 139 13.04 7.37 35.22
N ALA A 140 13.09 8.46 35.97
CA ALA A 140 13.53 9.75 35.44
C ALA A 140 15.04 9.68 35.10
N THR A 141 15.38 10.00 33.85
CA THR A 141 16.77 9.94 33.35
C THR A 141 17.38 11.32 33.17
N ASP A 142 16.62 12.28 32.63
CA ASP A 142 17.08 13.64 32.36
C ASP A 142 16.02 14.68 32.76
N THR A 143 16.47 15.88 33.16
CA THR A 143 15.60 17.03 33.44
C THR A 143 16.10 18.26 32.68
N TYR A 144 15.21 18.89 31.92
CA TYR A 144 15.50 20.05 31.09
C TYR A 144 14.77 21.27 31.61
N THR A 145 15.50 22.27 32.11
CA THR A 145 14.93 23.49 32.68
C THR A 145 14.73 24.56 31.62
N TYR A 146 13.49 25.06 31.53
CA TYR A 146 13.09 26.15 30.66
C TYR A 146 13.13 27.46 31.44
N VAL A 147 13.92 28.41 30.93
CA VAL A 147 14.17 29.71 31.55
C VAL A 147 13.63 30.80 30.63
N ARG A 148 12.92 31.77 31.20
CA ARG A 148 12.43 32.95 30.49
C ARG A 148 13.56 33.89 30.15
N ALA A 149 13.27 34.85 29.28
CA ALA A 149 14.23 35.86 28.84
C ALA A 149 14.81 36.70 30.00
N ASP A 150 14.06 36.89 31.09
CA ASP A 150 14.48 37.61 32.30
C ASP A 150 15.33 36.77 33.27
N GLY A 151 15.61 35.50 32.94
CA GLY A 151 16.36 34.57 33.79
C GLY A 151 15.51 33.81 34.80
N THR A 152 14.18 34.04 34.84
CA THR A 152 13.28 33.30 35.75
C THR A 152 12.94 31.92 35.19
N VAL A 153 12.77 30.94 36.07
CA VAL A 153 12.38 29.57 35.67
C VAL A 153 10.90 29.56 35.28
N ALA A 154 10.59 29.03 34.09
CA ALA A 154 9.22 28.81 33.63
C ALA A 154 8.71 27.42 34.00
N GLY A 155 9.55 26.41 33.79
CA GLY A 155 9.17 25.02 34.01
C GLY A 155 10.29 24.05 33.66
N GLU A 156 10.00 22.77 33.79
CA GLU A 156 10.91 21.68 33.48
C GLU A 156 10.22 20.58 32.68
N VAL A 157 10.99 19.98 31.77
CA VAL A 157 10.63 18.76 31.05
C VAL A 157 11.47 17.62 31.61
N ILE A 158 10.81 16.61 32.15
CA ILE A 158 11.44 15.42 32.74
C ILE A 158 11.28 14.27 31.76
N ARG A 159 12.40 13.69 31.33
CA ARG A 159 12.45 12.45 30.55
C ARG A 159 12.42 11.25 31.49
N LYS A 160 11.56 10.28 31.18
CA LYS A 160 11.44 9.00 31.88
C LYS A 160 11.66 7.87 30.90
N GLU A 161 12.29 6.79 31.37
CA GLU A 161 12.52 5.57 30.60
C GLU A 161 12.02 4.35 31.37
N ALA A 162 11.51 3.37 30.63
CA ALA A 162 11.08 2.07 31.16
C ALA A 162 11.46 0.97 30.17
N GLU A 163 11.67 -0.25 30.68
CA GLU A 163 11.95 -1.44 29.89
C GLU A 163 10.66 -2.24 29.68
N PHE A 164 10.48 -2.74 28.46
CA PHE A 164 9.39 -3.62 28.04
C PHE A 164 9.96 -4.84 27.32
N GLU A 165 9.18 -5.90 27.15
CA GLU A 165 9.60 -7.12 26.44
C GLU A 165 10.14 -6.86 25.02
N GLY A 166 9.52 -5.93 24.31
CA GLY A 166 9.89 -5.52 22.94
C GLY A 166 10.96 -4.43 22.87
N GLY A 167 11.55 -4.03 24.00
CA GLY A 167 12.63 -3.04 24.11
C GLY A 167 12.34 -1.89 25.09
N ARG A 168 13.15 -0.82 25.01
CA ARG A 168 13.00 0.37 25.86
C ARG A 168 11.98 1.35 25.30
N ASP A 169 11.18 1.98 26.16
CA ASP A 169 10.31 3.11 25.81
C ASP A 169 10.64 4.36 26.65
N LYS A 170 10.24 5.52 26.13
CA LYS A 170 10.49 6.84 26.73
C LYS A 170 9.22 7.66 26.83
N ALA A 171 9.05 8.35 27.95
CA ALA A 171 7.95 9.27 28.21
C ALA A 171 8.48 10.62 28.71
N PHE A 172 7.72 11.69 28.46
CA PHE A 172 8.08 13.03 28.88
C PHE A 172 6.94 13.62 29.72
N SER A 173 7.28 14.22 30.86
CA SER A 173 6.33 14.93 31.73
C SER A 173 6.80 16.35 31.98
N GLN A 174 5.86 17.30 31.99
CA GLN A 174 6.15 18.71 32.22
C GLN A 174 5.74 19.11 33.65
N ARG A 175 6.47 20.07 34.22
CA ARG A 175 6.07 20.77 35.45
C ARG A 175 6.35 22.26 35.32
N ALA A 176 5.43 23.10 35.75
CA ALA A 176 5.60 24.55 35.79
C ALA A 176 6.14 24.99 37.15
N TRP A 177 6.99 26.02 37.15
CA TRP A 177 7.44 26.67 38.37
C TRP A 177 6.40 27.70 38.81
N ASN A 178 5.83 27.54 40.01
CA ASN A 178 4.92 28.54 40.58
C ASN A 178 5.65 29.41 41.61
N PRO A 179 5.94 30.69 41.27
CA PRO A 179 6.64 31.60 42.18
C PRO A 179 5.80 32.01 43.41
N ALA A 180 4.47 31.85 43.40
CA ALA A 180 3.60 32.27 44.49
C ALA A 180 3.69 31.38 45.74
N HIS A 181 4.08 30.11 45.60
CA HIS A 181 4.27 29.20 46.73
C HIS A 181 5.59 28.41 46.66
N ASN A 182 6.53 28.85 45.83
CA ASN A 182 7.88 28.29 45.71
C ASN A 182 7.89 26.77 45.48
N GLY A 183 7.04 26.31 44.54
CA GLY A 183 6.77 24.90 44.31
C GLY A 183 6.58 24.55 42.83
N TRP A 184 6.63 23.24 42.56
CA TRP A 184 6.41 22.68 41.23
C TRP A 184 4.96 22.21 41.07
N GLU A 185 4.33 22.61 39.98
CA GLU A 185 2.99 22.14 39.61
C GLU A 185 3.08 21.25 38.36
N HIS A 186 2.32 20.16 38.31
CA HIS A 186 2.20 19.30 37.13
C HIS A 186 1.26 19.91 36.06
N THR A 187 1.49 21.17 35.74
CA THR A 187 0.81 21.97 34.72
C THR A 187 1.78 22.31 33.60
N GLY A 188 1.26 22.67 32.42
CA GLY A 188 2.09 23.21 31.35
C GLY A 188 2.56 24.63 31.68
N PHE A 189 3.70 25.05 31.11
CA PHE A 189 4.22 26.40 31.24
C PHE A 189 4.17 27.17 29.90
N ASP A 190 4.58 28.43 29.93
CA ASP A 190 4.60 29.36 28.78
C ASP A 190 5.28 28.73 27.54
N LYS A 191 4.82 29.09 26.33
CA LYS A 191 5.34 28.57 25.06
C LYS A 191 6.68 29.20 24.66
N ILE A 192 7.70 28.92 25.44
CA ILE A 192 9.05 29.47 25.26
C ILE A 192 10.01 28.44 24.65
N PRO A 193 10.98 28.86 23.81
CA PRO A 193 12.02 27.97 23.31
C PRO A 193 12.97 27.54 24.44
N PHE A 194 13.47 26.32 24.37
CA PHE A 194 14.52 25.83 25.26
C PHE A 194 15.76 26.72 25.10
N ARG A 195 16.41 27.13 26.19
CA ARG A 195 17.54 28.08 26.14
C ARG A 195 17.20 29.45 25.54
N ALA A 196 16.02 29.97 25.87
CA ALA A 196 15.55 31.26 25.39
C ALA A 196 16.54 32.44 25.60
N PRO A 197 17.27 32.55 26.73
CA PRO A 197 18.28 33.60 26.91
C PRO A 197 19.40 33.55 25.87
N GLU A 198 19.93 32.36 25.57
CA GLU A 198 20.99 32.18 24.58
C GLU A 198 20.50 32.42 23.16
N VAL A 199 19.26 32.03 22.86
CA VAL A 199 18.59 32.34 21.60
C VAL A 199 18.51 33.86 21.41
N ARG A 200 18.03 34.62 22.42
CA ARG A 200 17.98 36.08 22.35
C ARG A 200 19.37 36.69 22.11
N ASN A 201 20.38 36.25 22.86
CA ASN A 201 21.75 36.74 22.70
C ASN A 201 22.30 36.42 21.30
N ALA A 202 21.90 35.31 20.70
CA ALA A 202 22.28 34.96 19.33
C ALA A 202 21.60 35.84 18.28
N ILE A 203 20.33 36.20 18.48
CA ILE A 203 19.60 37.16 17.63
C ILE A 203 20.30 38.52 17.65
N GLU A 204 20.60 39.04 18.86
CA GLU A 204 21.30 40.32 19.03
C GLU A 204 22.69 40.31 18.38
N ALA A 205 23.41 39.20 18.49
CA ALA A 205 24.74 39.03 17.89
C ALA A 205 24.71 38.62 16.39
N GLY A 206 23.53 38.44 15.80
CA GLY A 206 23.38 38.00 14.40
C GLY A 206 23.93 36.59 14.11
N ARG A 207 24.01 35.71 15.11
CA ARG A 207 24.50 34.32 14.98
C ARG A 207 23.42 33.39 14.44
N THR A 208 23.86 32.32 13.78
CA THR A 208 22.96 31.25 13.28
C THR A 208 22.36 30.48 14.45
N ILE A 209 21.05 30.22 14.39
CA ILE A 209 20.30 29.45 15.39
C ILE A 209 19.87 28.11 14.78
N TYR A 210 20.18 27.01 15.44
CA TYR A 210 19.79 25.67 15.04
C TYR A 210 18.52 25.24 15.80
N LEU A 211 17.49 24.86 15.07
CA LEU A 211 16.22 24.42 15.63
C LEU A 211 16.07 22.92 15.41
N VAL A 212 16.30 22.16 16.49
CA VAL A 212 16.28 20.69 16.51
C VAL A 212 14.96 20.18 17.09
N GLU A 213 14.72 18.86 17.10
CA GLU A 213 13.46 18.27 17.57
C GLU A 213 13.38 18.07 19.09
N GLY A 214 14.49 17.69 19.74
CA GLY A 214 14.53 17.36 21.17
C GLY A 214 15.51 18.20 21.99
N GLU A 215 15.28 18.26 23.31
CA GLU A 215 16.14 18.99 24.25
C GLU A 215 17.54 18.37 24.33
N LYS A 216 17.63 17.03 24.22
CA LYS A 216 18.90 16.30 24.15
C LYS A 216 19.76 16.76 22.97
N ASP A 217 19.16 16.87 21.78
CA ASP A 217 19.87 17.33 20.58
C ASP A 217 20.32 18.78 20.71
N ALA A 218 19.50 19.62 21.36
CA ALA A 218 19.84 21.03 21.58
C ALA A 218 21.02 21.18 22.53
N ILE A 219 21.12 20.33 23.56
CA ILE A 219 22.28 20.29 24.46
C ILE A 219 23.52 19.80 23.71
N ASN A 220 23.41 18.71 22.94
CA ASN A 220 24.55 18.16 22.20
C ASN A 220 25.08 19.13 21.15
N ALA A 221 24.19 19.80 20.41
CA ALA A 221 24.55 20.85 19.46
C ALA A 221 25.29 22.01 20.13
N ALA A 222 24.86 22.39 21.33
CA ALA A 222 25.50 23.48 22.05
C ALA A 222 26.81 23.10 22.72
N ASN A 223 26.96 21.85 23.14
CA ASN A 223 28.25 21.30 23.56
C ASN A 223 29.24 21.30 22.38
N ALA A 224 28.74 21.16 21.14
CA ALA A 224 29.50 21.34 19.91
C ALA A 224 29.70 22.83 19.50
N GLY A 225 29.32 23.78 20.36
CA GLY A 225 29.53 25.22 20.14
C GLY A 225 28.45 25.94 19.32
N LEU A 226 27.35 25.27 18.99
CA LEU A 226 26.23 25.88 18.24
C LEU A 226 25.24 26.57 19.18
N VAL A 227 24.51 27.56 18.67
CA VAL A 227 23.31 28.05 19.35
C VAL A 227 22.15 27.20 18.89
N ALA A 228 21.66 26.29 19.75
CA ALA A 228 20.58 25.39 19.41
C ALA A 228 19.42 25.45 20.41
N THR A 229 18.21 25.23 19.91
CA THR A 229 16.96 25.29 20.70
C THR A 229 15.92 24.29 20.19
N THR A 230 14.88 24.05 21.00
CA THR A 230 13.69 23.27 20.69
C THR A 230 12.47 23.77 21.49
N ASN A 231 11.32 23.10 21.40
CA ASN A 231 10.10 23.35 22.16
C ASN A 231 9.76 22.20 23.12
N ALA A 232 9.08 22.52 24.22
CA ALA A 232 8.54 21.50 25.11
C ALA A 232 7.43 20.70 24.40
N GLY A 233 7.45 19.37 24.58
CA GLY A 233 6.44 18.47 24.02
C GLY A 233 6.74 17.90 22.62
N GLY A 234 7.98 18.07 22.13
CA GLY A 234 8.47 17.41 20.92
C GLY A 234 7.79 17.87 19.62
N ALA A 235 7.84 17.01 18.59
CA ALA A 235 7.56 17.38 17.20
C ALA A 235 6.14 17.90 16.92
N SER A 236 5.13 17.45 17.68
CA SER A 236 3.73 17.83 17.45
C SER A 236 3.31 19.12 18.17
N ALA A 237 4.13 19.65 19.10
CA ALA A 237 3.76 20.72 20.01
C ALA A 237 4.27 22.13 19.60
N TRP A 238 4.95 22.27 18.45
CA TRP A 238 5.40 23.56 17.94
C TRP A 238 4.21 24.46 17.59
N SER A 239 4.27 25.74 18.02
CA SER A 239 3.24 26.75 17.79
C SER A 239 3.85 28.08 17.30
N PRO A 240 3.07 28.97 16.66
CA PRO A 240 3.53 30.31 16.28
C PRO A 240 4.09 31.15 17.44
N GLU A 241 3.61 30.93 18.67
CA GLU A 241 4.12 31.62 19.86
C GLU A 241 5.60 31.30 20.10
N HIS A 242 6.04 30.06 19.82
CA HIS A 242 7.46 29.70 19.89
C HIS A 242 8.27 30.39 18.78
N ALA A 243 7.70 30.49 17.57
CA ALA A 243 8.34 31.14 16.43
C ALA A 243 8.54 32.65 16.66
N GLU A 244 7.64 33.29 17.41
CA GLU A 244 7.74 34.71 17.77
C GLU A 244 9.04 35.05 18.54
N HIS A 245 9.53 34.12 19.37
CA HIS A 245 10.80 34.28 20.07
C HIS A 245 12.02 34.29 19.15
N LEU A 246 11.88 33.89 17.88
CA LEU A 246 12.94 33.90 16.87
C LEU A 246 12.87 35.14 15.97
N ARG A 247 11.93 36.06 16.19
CA ARG A 247 11.78 37.28 15.39
C ARG A 247 13.09 38.07 15.34
N GLY A 248 13.48 38.46 14.14
CA GLY A 248 14.71 39.22 13.89
C GLY A 248 15.97 38.37 13.79
N ALA A 249 15.88 37.05 13.89
CA ALA A 249 17.02 36.17 13.64
C ALA A 249 17.50 36.27 12.18
N ARG A 250 18.81 36.41 11.99
CA ARG A 250 19.44 36.48 10.67
C ARG A 250 19.40 35.14 9.92
N THR A 251 19.64 34.03 10.60
CA THR A 251 19.57 32.69 9.99
C THR A 251 19.09 31.66 11.01
N VAL A 252 18.06 30.92 10.64
CA VAL A 252 17.57 29.75 11.36
C VAL A 252 17.78 28.49 10.51
N VAL A 253 18.44 27.47 11.08
CA VAL A 253 18.66 26.16 10.44
C VAL A 253 17.79 25.14 11.15
N ILE A 254 16.77 24.64 10.48
CA ILE A 254 15.90 23.58 10.98
C ILE A 254 16.59 22.25 10.69
N VAL A 255 16.91 21.48 11.74
CA VAL A 255 17.46 20.13 11.61
C VAL A 255 16.33 19.15 11.89
N ALA A 256 15.84 18.48 10.85
CA ALA A 256 14.75 17.52 10.95
C ALA A 256 15.28 16.10 11.19
N ASP A 257 14.59 15.34 12.04
CA ASP A 257 14.80 13.90 12.16
C ASP A 257 14.48 13.23 10.82
N VAL A 258 15.19 12.14 10.51
CA VAL A 258 14.97 11.36 9.28
C VAL A 258 13.75 10.42 9.45
N ASP A 259 12.58 11.01 9.68
CA ASP A 259 11.29 10.33 9.75
C ASP A 259 10.09 11.22 9.34
N ALA A 260 8.91 10.60 9.19
CA ALA A 260 7.70 11.31 8.76
C ALA A 260 7.25 12.43 9.72
N PRO A 261 7.16 12.20 11.06
CA PRO A 261 6.88 13.27 12.00
C PRO A 261 7.86 14.45 11.91
N GLY A 262 9.15 14.17 11.73
CA GLY A 262 10.18 15.20 11.64
C GLY A 262 10.06 16.10 10.41
N TYR A 263 9.78 15.52 9.24
CA TYR A 263 9.60 16.31 8.02
C TYR A 263 8.33 17.17 8.07
N HIS A 264 7.23 16.63 8.61
CA HIS A 264 6.01 17.41 8.82
C HIS A 264 6.18 18.54 9.84
N ARG A 265 7.00 18.31 10.88
CA ARG A 265 7.38 19.35 11.83
C ARG A 265 8.18 20.44 11.13
N ALA A 266 9.20 20.09 10.35
CA ALA A 266 10.04 21.05 9.65
C ALA A 266 9.25 21.97 8.72
N ASP A 267 8.28 21.42 7.97
CA ASP A 267 7.38 22.18 7.10
C ASP A 267 6.53 23.19 7.90
N ARG A 268 5.98 22.75 9.05
CA ARG A 268 5.19 23.61 9.95
C ARG A 268 6.03 24.73 10.56
N VAL A 269 7.22 24.38 11.06
CA VAL A 269 8.16 25.34 11.65
C VAL A 269 8.55 26.39 10.62
N MET A 270 8.93 25.97 9.42
CA MET A 270 9.27 26.86 8.31
C MET A 270 8.11 27.81 7.98
N ALA A 271 6.87 27.30 7.90
CA ALA A 271 5.70 28.13 7.64
C ALA A 271 5.46 29.18 8.74
N THR A 272 5.75 28.85 10.01
CA THR A 272 5.61 29.82 11.12
C THR A 272 6.75 30.84 11.20
N LEU A 273 7.90 30.57 10.58
CA LEU A 273 9.05 31.48 10.56
C LEU A 273 9.03 32.44 9.37
N ASP A 274 8.15 32.22 8.40
CA ASP A 274 7.99 33.09 7.24
C ASP A 274 7.63 34.53 7.68
N GLY A 275 8.41 35.49 7.21
CA GLY A 275 8.29 36.90 7.60
C GLY A 275 8.79 37.26 9.02
N LEU A 276 9.27 36.30 9.82
CA LEU A 276 9.85 36.55 11.14
C LEU A 276 11.39 36.62 11.12
N VAL A 277 12.01 35.86 10.23
CA VAL A 277 13.47 35.68 10.16
C VAL A 277 13.98 35.94 8.74
N GLU A 278 15.22 36.41 8.61
CA GLU A 278 15.79 36.78 7.30
C GLU A 278 16.06 35.56 6.41
N ARG A 279 16.53 34.45 7.00
CA ARG A 279 16.86 33.23 6.26
C ARG A 279 16.52 31.95 7.02
N VAL A 280 15.84 31.02 6.35
CA VAL A 280 15.55 29.66 6.86
C VAL A 280 16.22 28.62 5.98
N ARG A 281 16.95 27.67 6.57
CA ARG A 281 17.45 26.45 5.91
C ARG A 281 16.81 25.22 6.54
N VAL A 282 16.58 24.18 5.74
CA VAL A 282 16.03 22.90 6.23
C VAL A 282 16.99 21.77 5.86
N VAL A 283 17.56 21.12 6.87
CA VAL A 283 18.61 20.11 6.71
C VAL A 283 18.30 18.86 7.53
N ARG A 284 18.99 17.76 7.22
CA ARG A 284 19.00 16.50 7.97
C ARG A 284 20.42 16.06 8.28
N ALA A 285 20.54 15.12 9.22
CA ALA A 285 21.75 14.35 9.42
C ALA A 285 22.21 13.66 8.12
N ALA A 286 23.52 13.63 7.88
CA ALA A 286 24.10 12.84 6.77
C ALA A 286 24.06 11.34 7.10
N GLU A 287 24.28 11.02 8.36
CA GLU A 287 24.26 9.66 8.91
C GLU A 287 23.57 9.68 10.28
N GLY A 288 22.76 8.66 10.57
CA GLY A 288 21.97 8.59 11.80
C GLY A 288 20.56 9.18 11.69
N LYS A 289 19.81 9.10 12.79
CA LYS A 289 18.39 9.51 12.82
C LYS A 289 18.22 11.01 13.10
N ASP A 290 18.99 11.51 14.04
CA ASP A 290 18.90 12.87 14.59
C ASP A 290 20.28 13.55 14.61
N LEU A 291 20.34 14.79 15.11
CA LEU A 291 21.60 15.53 15.18
C LEU A 291 22.60 14.90 16.16
N THR A 292 22.12 14.23 17.22
CA THR A 292 22.99 13.54 18.16
C THR A 292 23.72 12.38 17.48
N ASP A 293 23.00 11.59 16.69
CA ASP A 293 23.60 10.48 15.95
C ASP A 293 24.61 10.99 14.90
N HIS A 294 24.30 12.10 14.21
CA HIS A 294 25.21 12.73 13.23
C HIS A 294 26.55 13.13 13.85
N LEU A 295 26.50 13.80 15.01
CA LEU A 295 27.71 14.18 15.75
C LEU A 295 28.42 12.94 16.34
N GLY A 296 27.67 11.94 16.77
CA GLY A 296 28.19 10.66 17.28
C GLY A 296 28.94 9.85 16.22
N ALA A 297 28.53 9.94 14.96
CA ALA A 297 29.20 9.34 13.81
C ALA A 297 30.47 10.11 13.37
N GLY A 298 30.81 11.22 14.04
CA GLY A 298 32.02 12.01 13.76
C GLY A 298 31.85 13.06 12.66
N HIS A 299 30.63 13.23 12.11
CA HIS A 299 30.35 14.25 11.12
C HIS A 299 30.27 15.65 11.76
N ARG A 300 30.71 16.67 11.01
CA ARG A 300 30.63 18.07 11.43
C ARG A 300 29.27 18.63 11.05
N VAL A 301 28.91 19.75 11.66
CA VAL A 301 27.67 20.49 11.36
C VAL A 301 27.60 20.95 9.91
N ALA A 302 28.77 21.21 9.30
CA ALA A 302 28.87 21.56 7.88
C ALA A 302 28.46 20.40 6.95
N ASP A 303 28.49 19.17 7.44
CA ASP A 303 28.16 17.96 6.68
C ASP A 303 26.65 17.67 6.71
N LEU A 304 25.83 18.53 7.35
CA LEU A 304 24.37 18.42 7.32
C LEU A 304 23.84 18.61 5.89
N VAL A 305 22.93 17.73 5.49
CA VAL A 305 22.45 17.64 4.10
C VAL A 305 21.12 18.40 3.96
N PRO A 306 20.98 19.33 3.00
CA PRO A 306 19.70 19.98 2.71
C PRO A 306 18.62 18.98 2.31
N ILE A 307 17.39 19.16 2.80
CA ILE A 307 16.29 18.27 2.45
C ILE A 307 15.62 18.75 1.15
N PRO A 308 15.60 17.94 0.06
CA PRO A 308 14.92 18.30 -1.18
C PRO A 308 13.45 18.63 -0.96
N HIS A 309 12.92 19.61 -1.68
CA HIS A 309 11.53 20.11 -1.60
C HIS A 309 11.12 20.81 -0.29
N LEU A 310 11.88 20.65 0.80
CA LEU A 310 11.68 21.38 2.06
C LEU A 310 12.62 22.58 2.21
N ASP A 311 13.89 22.44 1.83
CA ASP A 311 14.84 23.55 1.88
C ASP A 311 14.54 24.57 0.75
N PRO A 312 14.26 25.86 1.08
CA PRO A 312 13.92 26.87 0.07
C PRO A 312 15.00 27.12 -0.99
N TYR A 313 16.24 26.73 -0.70
CA TYR A 313 17.42 26.97 -1.54
C TYR A 313 17.81 25.76 -2.39
N THR A 314 17.09 24.65 -2.27
CA THR A 314 17.30 23.45 -3.06
C THR A 314 16.32 23.46 -4.25
N ARG A 315 16.59 24.27 -5.28
CA ARG A 315 15.90 24.16 -6.58
C ARG A 315 16.29 22.82 -7.21
N ALA A 316 15.30 22.09 -7.70
CA ALA A 316 15.42 20.77 -8.29
C ALA A 316 16.65 20.63 -9.20
N LEU A 317 17.69 19.96 -8.71
CA LEU A 317 18.71 19.33 -9.55
C LEU A 317 18.06 18.10 -10.18
N ALA A 318 17.36 18.31 -11.29
CA ALA A 318 17.01 17.26 -12.21
C ALA A 318 17.89 17.42 -13.47
N ALA A 319 18.81 16.47 -13.63
CA ALA A 319 19.58 16.08 -14.83
C ALA A 319 20.52 17.12 -15.49
N VAL A 320 21.85 16.88 -15.45
CA VAL A 320 22.77 16.67 -16.60
C VAL A 320 24.04 15.89 -16.12
N PRO A 321 24.99 15.42 -16.97
CA PRO A 321 25.41 14.02 -17.12
C PRO A 321 26.85 13.74 -16.64
N ASP A 322 27.29 12.50 -16.86
CA ASP A 322 28.62 11.92 -16.60
C ASP A 322 29.83 12.84 -16.85
N HIS A 323 30.76 12.86 -15.89
CA HIS A 323 32.16 13.25 -16.08
C HIS A 323 33.08 12.44 -15.16
N GLN A 324 33.83 11.53 -15.79
CA GLN A 324 35.13 11.04 -15.37
C GLN A 324 36.04 12.17 -14.85
N ALA A 325 36.76 11.92 -13.74
CA ALA A 325 37.98 12.64 -13.40
C ALA A 325 39.02 11.71 -12.74
N ALA A 326 40.14 11.63 -13.45
CA ALA A 326 41.43 10.98 -13.28
C ALA A 326 42.10 10.96 -11.86
N PRO A 327 43.14 10.12 -11.68
CA PRO A 327 43.75 9.78 -10.39
C PRO A 327 44.94 10.66 -9.99
N GLY A 328 45.22 10.74 -8.69
CA GLY A 328 46.55 11.02 -8.13
C GLY A 328 46.53 11.70 -6.74
N PRO A 329 47.67 11.77 -6.01
CA PRO A 329 48.82 10.86 -5.94
C PRO A 329 48.91 10.15 -4.57
N ALA A 330 49.61 9.02 -4.52
CA ALA A 330 49.83 8.22 -3.30
C ALA A 330 50.75 8.91 -2.26
N PRO A 331 50.57 8.66 -0.95
CA PRO A 331 51.61 8.82 0.05
C PRO A 331 52.32 7.47 0.35
N PRO A 332 53.50 7.50 1.01
CA PRO A 332 54.59 6.58 0.68
C PRO A 332 54.61 5.25 1.46
N VAL A 333 55.33 4.32 0.84
CA VAL A 333 55.77 3.00 1.31
C VAL A 333 56.51 3.08 2.65
N ALA A 334 56.15 2.18 3.58
CA ALA A 334 57.00 1.77 4.69
C ALA A 334 57.10 0.23 4.72
N VAL A 335 58.29 -0.20 4.33
CA VAL A 335 58.93 -1.51 4.27
C VAL A 335 58.77 -2.35 5.56
N ALA A 336 58.42 -3.63 5.41
CA ALA A 336 58.71 -4.72 6.37
C ALA A 336 60.17 -5.20 6.19
N PRO A 337 60.82 -5.83 7.18
CA PRO A 337 60.76 -7.30 7.20
C PRO A 337 60.87 -8.00 8.58
N ASP A 338 60.42 -9.27 8.56
CA ASP A 338 60.90 -10.51 9.20
C ASP A 338 61.26 -10.57 10.70
N VAL A 339 60.73 -11.60 11.39
CA VAL A 339 61.49 -12.73 11.97
C VAL A 339 60.55 -13.93 12.26
N GLU A 340 61.07 -15.12 11.94
CA GLU A 340 60.55 -16.48 11.96
C GLU A 340 60.39 -17.12 13.36
N PHE A 341 59.59 -18.20 13.47
CA PHE A 341 60.12 -19.51 13.89
C PHE A 341 59.17 -20.68 13.52
N GLU A 342 59.78 -21.75 13.01
CA GLU A 342 59.20 -22.99 12.45
C GLU A 342 59.06 -24.16 13.48
N PRO A 343 58.43 -25.31 13.11
CA PRO A 343 57.94 -26.42 13.96
C PRO A 343 58.82 -27.71 13.83
N PRO A 344 58.31 -28.97 13.82
CA PRO A 344 57.47 -29.83 14.71
C PRO A 344 58.34 -31.02 15.27
N PRO A 345 57.88 -32.27 15.60
CA PRO A 345 57.28 -33.26 14.65
C PRO A 345 56.26 -34.29 15.22
N ASP A 346 55.46 -34.90 14.32
CA ASP A 346 54.78 -36.20 14.51
C ASP A 346 55.80 -37.38 14.38
N PRO A 347 55.41 -38.66 14.61
CA PRO A 347 55.00 -39.45 13.45
C PRO A 347 53.91 -40.52 13.68
N GLU A 348 53.08 -40.61 12.63
CA GLU A 348 52.49 -41.78 11.95
C GLU A 348 52.79 -43.21 12.48
N THR A 349 51.80 -44.11 12.42
CA THR A 349 51.72 -45.14 11.34
C THR A 349 50.59 -46.19 11.51
N HIS A 350 49.91 -46.46 10.39
CA HIS A 350 49.31 -47.71 9.88
C HIS A 350 48.22 -48.45 10.71
N SER A 351 46.99 -48.68 10.22
CA SER A 351 46.50 -49.40 9.03
C SER A 351 45.85 -50.75 9.41
N THR A 352 44.74 -51.04 8.73
CA THR A 352 44.08 -52.35 8.50
C THR A 352 42.94 -52.82 9.43
N ALA A 353 41.77 -52.96 8.77
CA ALA A 353 40.92 -54.15 8.66
C ALA A 353 39.90 -54.51 9.77
N VAL A 354 38.67 -54.72 9.25
CA VAL A 354 37.35 -55.06 9.81
C VAL A 354 37.26 -56.51 10.41
N PRO A 355 36.09 -56.97 10.94
CA PRO A 355 35.69 -57.26 12.35
C PRO A 355 35.77 -58.81 12.67
N PRO A 356 35.18 -59.47 13.72
CA PRO A 356 33.81 -59.39 14.27
C PRO A 356 33.63 -59.68 15.80
N GLU A 357 32.37 -59.64 16.24
CA GLU A 357 31.71 -60.48 17.28
C GLU A 357 32.27 -60.62 18.72
N GLY A 358 31.34 -60.53 19.68
CA GLY A 358 31.27 -61.56 20.74
C GLY A 358 31.70 -61.17 22.15
N ASP A 359 30.68 -61.05 23.01
CA ASP A 359 30.62 -61.54 24.39
C ASP A 359 31.62 -61.05 25.47
N LEU A 360 31.03 -60.30 26.40
CA LEU A 360 31.40 -60.22 27.80
C LEU A 360 31.39 -61.61 28.47
N PRO A 361 32.35 -61.89 29.36
CA PRO A 361 32.11 -62.79 30.48
C PRO A 361 32.30 -62.07 31.83
N MET A 362 31.30 -62.23 32.70
CA MET A 362 31.47 -62.26 34.15
C MET A 362 31.69 -63.73 34.58
N PRO A 363 32.03 -64.06 35.84
CA PRO A 363 32.54 -63.23 36.95
C PRO A 363 33.81 -63.80 37.59
N GLY A 364 34.56 -62.98 38.33
CA GLY A 364 35.74 -63.41 39.09
C GLY A 364 35.91 -62.60 40.37
N GLU A 365 35.96 -63.33 41.48
CA GLU A 365 36.14 -62.92 42.87
C GLU A 365 37.29 -61.93 43.11
N SER A 366 37.07 -60.98 44.04
CA SER A 366 37.72 -61.00 45.36
C SER A 366 37.63 -59.61 46.00
N LEU A 367 37.07 -59.54 47.22
CA LEU A 367 37.62 -58.75 48.32
C LEU A 367 36.90 -59.13 49.62
N LEU A 368 37.30 -60.29 50.15
CA LEU A 368 37.23 -60.60 51.57
C LEU A 368 38.51 -60.06 52.21
N GLN A 369 38.41 -59.05 53.07
CA GLN A 369 39.36 -58.85 54.18
C GLN A 369 38.71 -58.09 55.35
N HIS A 370 38.41 -58.88 56.40
CA HIS A 370 38.61 -58.62 57.83
C HIS A 370 38.35 -57.22 58.40
N PHE A 371 37.27 -57.11 59.19
CA PHE A 371 37.31 -56.45 60.49
C PHE A 371 36.56 -57.28 61.53
N ASP A 372 37.25 -57.54 62.64
CA ASP A 372 36.84 -58.37 63.77
C ASP A 372 35.97 -57.61 64.78
N SER A 373 35.29 -58.40 65.63
CA SER A 373 34.70 -58.09 66.97
C SER A 373 33.19 -57.77 67.07
N PRO A 374 32.52 -58.11 68.20
CA PRO A 374 31.89 -59.43 68.39
C PRO A 374 30.39 -59.39 68.75
N SER A 375 29.79 -60.59 68.68
CA SER A 375 28.43 -61.07 68.98
C SER A 375 27.53 -60.30 69.97
N ILE A 376 26.26 -60.14 69.58
CA ILE A 376 25.09 -60.29 70.49
C ILE A 376 23.99 -61.03 69.72
N GLY A 377 23.52 -62.16 70.26
CA GLY A 377 22.42 -62.95 69.70
C GLY A 377 21.06 -62.34 70.05
N HIS A 378 20.10 -62.42 69.12
CA HIS A 378 18.71 -62.03 69.36
C HIS A 378 17.74 -63.12 68.85
N SER A 379 16.66 -63.26 69.61
CA SER A 379 15.76 -64.39 69.81
C SER A 379 14.75 -64.66 68.70
N ASP A 380 14.11 -65.84 68.75
CA ASP A 380 13.12 -66.44 67.83
C ASP A 380 11.98 -65.55 67.28
N GLU A 381 11.74 -64.36 67.85
CA GLU A 381 10.88 -63.33 67.24
C GLU A 381 11.49 -62.73 65.96
N VAL A 382 12.82 -62.60 65.92
CA VAL A 382 13.59 -62.11 64.77
C VAL A 382 13.49 -63.10 63.60
N ASP A 383 13.39 -64.40 63.86
CA ASP A 383 13.25 -65.45 62.83
C ASP A 383 11.86 -65.52 62.20
N HIS A 384 10.80 -65.11 62.92
CA HIS A 384 9.48 -64.97 62.32
C HIS A 384 9.41 -63.73 61.43
N ILE A 385 9.97 -62.61 61.90
CA ILE A 385 10.11 -61.37 61.13
C ILE A 385 11.03 -61.61 59.91
N HIS A 386 12.13 -62.35 60.04
CA HIS A 386 13.02 -62.69 58.92
C HIS A 386 12.34 -63.58 57.89
N ARG A 387 11.44 -64.49 58.30
CA ARG A 387 10.68 -65.33 57.35
C ARG A 387 9.62 -64.52 56.60
N GLU A 388 8.89 -63.64 57.29
CA GLU A 388 7.94 -62.73 56.66
C GLU A 388 8.65 -61.71 55.76
N TRP A 389 9.80 -61.19 56.21
CA TRP A 389 10.65 -60.27 55.45
C TRP A 389 11.33 -60.94 54.26
N SER A 390 11.71 -62.23 54.37
CA SER A 390 12.22 -63.01 53.24
C SER A 390 11.12 -63.30 52.22
N ALA A 391 9.90 -63.63 52.66
CA ALA A 391 8.76 -63.82 51.77
C ALA A 391 8.38 -62.50 51.07
N PHE A 392 8.37 -61.40 51.81
CA PHE A 392 8.19 -60.05 51.26
C PHE A 392 9.30 -59.68 50.27
N SER A 393 10.56 -59.93 50.61
CA SER A 393 11.72 -59.64 49.74
C SER A 393 11.70 -60.49 48.46
N LYS A 394 11.23 -61.73 48.52
CA LYS A 394 11.04 -62.59 47.34
C LYS A 394 9.91 -62.08 46.46
N LEU A 395 8.78 -61.68 47.04
CA LEU A 395 7.68 -61.06 46.29
C LEU A 395 8.09 -59.73 45.67
N LEU A 396 8.86 -58.91 46.40
CA LEU A 396 9.42 -57.65 45.92
C LEU A 396 10.42 -57.89 44.78
N MET A 397 11.34 -58.84 44.90
CA MET A 397 12.27 -59.19 43.82
C MET A 397 11.53 -59.76 42.60
N GLN A 398 10.50 -60.58 42.80
CA GLN A 398 9.66 -61.09 41.71
C GLN A 398 8.91 -59.94 41.02
N GLN A 399 8.38 -58.98 41.79
CA GLN A 399 7.73 -57.78 41.28
C GLN A 399 8.72 -56.87 40.53
N MET A 400 9.94 -56.71 41.03
CA MET A 400 11.00 -55.95 40.36
C MET A 400 11.46 -56.61 39.07
N LEU A 401 11.60 -57.94 39.03
CA LEU A 401 11.93 -58.68 37.81
C LEU A 401 10.82 -58.55 36.75
N LEU A 402 9.55 -58.66 37.16
CA LEU A 402 8.40 -58.43 36.26
C LEU A 402 8.35 -57.00 35.74
N MET A 403 8.69 -56.00 36.57
CA MET A 403 8.81 -54.61 36.12
C MET A 403 10.00 -54.43 35.18
N ALA A 404 11.13 -55.07 35.44
CA ALA A 404 12.32 -55.01 34.59
C ALA A 404 12.08 -55.67 33.22
N THR A 405 11.41 -56.83 33.17
CA THR A 405 11.03 -57.48 31.89
C THR A 405 10.02 -56.62 31.14
N LYS A 406 9.02 -56.06 31.82
CA LYS A 406 8.05 -55.14 31.20
C LYS A 406 8.73 -53.88 30.65
N VAL A 407 9.69 -53.30 31.36
CA VAL A 407 10.47 -52.15 30.87
C VAL A 407 11.38 -52.55 29.70
N ALA A 408 11.97 -53.75 29.70
CA ALA A 408 12.77 -54.26 28.58
C ALA A 408 11.90 -54.51 27.33
N GLU A 409 10.71 -55.10 27.49
CA GLU A 409 9.73 -55.28 26.42
C GLU A 409 9.23 -53.93 25.88
N GLN A 410 8.96 -52.96 26.75
CA GLN A 410 8.60 -51.59 26.35
C GLN A 410 9.73 -50.91 25.56
N ARG A 411 10.99 -51.07 25.97
CA ARG A 411 12.16 -50.55 25.24
C ARG A 411 12.34 -51.24 23.88
N ALA A 412 12.17 -52.56 23.82
CA ALA A 412 12.23 -53.31 22.56
C ALA A 412 11.10 -52.92 21.59
N ALA A 413 9.88 -52.76 22.10
CA ALA A 413 8.74 -52.28 21.33
C ALA A 413 8.94 -50.84 20.82
N ALA A 414 9.49 -49.95 21.66
CA ALA A 414 9.84 -48.59 21.26
C ALA A 414 10.94 -48.58 20.18
N ALA A 415 11.98 -49.41 20.32
CA ALA A 415 13.05 -49.53 19.32
C ALA A 415 12.53 -50.03 17.96
N LEU A 416 11.64 -51.02 17.94
CA LEU A 416 10.99 -51.50 16.71
C LEU A 416 10.07 -50.43 16.10
N TYR A 417 9.35 -49.67 16.92
CA TYR A 417 8.54 -48.55 16.45
C TYR A 417 9.41 -47.48 15.77
N HIS A 418 10.50 -47.05 16.41
CA HIS A 418 11.44 -46.08 15.84
C HIS A 418 12.09 -46.60 14.54
N ALA A 419 12.52 -47.87 14.50
CA ALA A 419 13.10 -48.46 13.30
C ALA A 419 12.11 -48.52 12.11
N ASN A 420 10.84 -48.82 12.38
CA ASN A 420 9.78 -48.79 11.38
C ASN A 420 9.49 -47.38 10.89
N GLU A 421 9.48 -46.40 11.79
CA GLU A 421 9.27 -45.00 11.43
C GLU A 421 10.43 -44.43 10.61
N ASP A 422 11.68 -44.77 10.96
CA ASP A 422 12.87 -44.42 10.17
C ASP A 422 12.85 -45.07 8.78
N HIS A 423 12.39 -46.32 8.67
CA HIS A 423 12.19 -46.97 7.38
C HIS A 423 11.13 -46.25 6.54
N LYS A 424 9.97 -45.89 7.12
CA LYS A 424 8.95 -45.10 6.42
C LYS A 424 9.49 -43.75 5.96
N ASN A 425 10.22 -43.05 6.82
CA ASN A 425 10.81 -41.75 6.50
C ASN A 425 11.80 -41.86 5.33
N ARG A 426 12.67 -42.87 5.32
CA ARG A 426 13.60 -43.14 4.19
C ARG A 426 12.87 -43.46 2.89
N VAL A 427 11.82 -44.27 2.94
CA VAL A 427 11.00 -44.58 1.75
C VAL A 427 10.28 -43.33 1.24
N ALA A 428 9.71 -42.52 2.13
CA ALA A 428 9.05 -41.27 1.78
C ALA A 428 10.02 -40.24 1.17
N GLU A 429 11.25 -40.13 1.72
CA GLU A 429 12.31 -39.28 1.17
C GLU A 429 12.76 -39.73 -0.22
N GLN A 430 12.97 -41.05 -0.41
CA GLN A 430 13.29 -41.61 -1.73
C GLN A 430 12.18 -41.36 -2.75
N GLN A 431 10.91 -41.52 -2.35
CA GLN A 431 9.76 -41.20 -3.20
C GLN A 431 9.71 -39.71 -3.56
N ARG A 432 10.03 -38.82 -2.62
CA ARG A 432 10.08 -37.38 -2.85
C ARG A 432 11.17 -37.01 -3.87
N LEU A 433 12.39 -37.53 -3.68
CA LEU A 433 13.51 -37.32 -4.61
C LEU A 433 13.21 -37.88 -6.01
N ALA A 434 12.57 -39.04 -6.09
CA ALA A 434 12.14 -39.63 -7.37
C ALA A 434 11.07 -38.77 -8.07
N ALA A 435 10.12 -38.21 -7.32
CA ALA A 435 9.09 -37.32 -7.86
C ALA A 435 9.68 -35.98 -8.33
N GLU A 436 10.59 -35.39 -7.56
CA GLU A 436 11.33 -34.17 -7.92
C GLU A 436 12.12 -34.38 -9.22
N ARG A 437 12.86 -35.49 -9.32
CA ARG A 437 13.56 -35.89 -10.54
C ARG A 437 12.62 -36.00 -11.74
N ALA A 438 11.53 -36.74 -11.61
CA ALA A 438 10.57 -36.95 -12.71
C ALA A 438 9.93 -35.63 -13.18
N ALA A 439 9.65 -34.71 -12.25
CA ALA A 439 9.14 -33.38 -12.55
C ALA A 439 10.14 -32.55 -13.37
N ILE A 440 11.43 -32.60 -13.01
CA ILE A 440 12.50 -31.89 -13.72
C ILE A 440 12.73 -32.48 -15.11
N GLU A 441 12.81 -33.81 -15.23
CA GLU A 441 12.92 -34.47 -16.54
C GLU A 441 11.76 -34.10 -17.47
N THR A 442 10.55 -33.98 -16.91
CA THR A 442 9.36 -33.52 -17.65
C THR A 442 9.49 -32.06 -18.07
N ARG A 443 9.99 -31.18 -17.20
CA ARG A 443 10.16 -29.75 -17.49
C ARG A 443 11.20 -29.52 -18.59
N LEU A 444 12.36 -30.18 -18.50
CA LEU A 444 13.43 -30.11 -19.50
C LEU A 444 12.93 -30.62 -20.86
N ARG A 445 12.19 -31.73 -20.88
CA ARG A 445 11.59 -32.26 -22.12
C ARG A 445 10.60 -31.28 -22.76
N LYS A 446 9.69 -30.70 -21.95
CA LYS A 446 8.75 -29.68 -22.44
C LYS A 446 9.47 -28.47 -23.02
N LEU A 447 10.57 -28.03 -22.41
CA LEU A 447 11.37 -26.93 -22.92
C LEU A 447 12.01 -27.27 -24.27
N ARG A 448 12.55 -28.49 -24.40
CA ARG A 448 13.09 -28.99 -25.66
C ARG A 448 12.04 -29.10 -26.76
N GLU A 449 10.85 -29.61 -26.45
CA GLU A 449 9.72 -29.71 -27.38
C GLU A 449 9.21 -28.33 -27.83
N ALA A 450 9.17 -27.36 -26.91
CA ALA A 450 8.85 -25.97 -27.25
C ALA A 450 9.92 -25.31 -28.14
N GLY A 451 11.17 -25.76 -27.98
CA GLY A 451 12.37 -25.31 -28.69
C GLY A 451 13.10 -24.20 -27.94
N TYR A 452 14.40 -24.37 -27.71
CA TYR A 452 15.21 -23.43 -26.92
C TYR A 452 15.23 -22.00 -27.46
N GLY A 453 15.12 -21.82 -28.78
CA GLY A 453 15.07 -20.48 -29.39
C GLY A 453 13.84 -19.65 -28.99
N LYS A 454 12.78 -20.27 -28.47
CA LYS A 454 11.60 -19.55 -27.96
C LYS A 454 11.70 -19.22 -26.47
N ALA A 455 12.59 -19.89 -25.74
CA ALA A 455 12.71 -19.74 -24.30
C ALA A 455 13.32 -18.39 -23.92
N SER A 456 12.84 -17.84 -22.81
CA SER A 456 13.39 -16.64 -22.20
C SER A 456 14.79 -16.90 -21.65
N ARG A 457 15.60 -15.86 -21.45
CA ARG A 457 16.96 -16.00 -20.89
C ARG A 457 16.90 -16.64 -19.49
N THR A 458 15.93 -16.21 -18.69
CA THR A 458 15.73 -16.76 -17.35
C THR A 458 15.24 -18.21 -17.37
N GLU A 459 14.38 -18.58 -18.33
CA GLU A 459 13.94 -19.98 -18.48
C GLU A 459 15.10 -20.91 -18.84
N LEU A 460 16.00 -20.47 -19.73
CA LEU A 460 17.21 -21.21 -20.06
C LEU A 460 18.15 -21.31 -18.86
N ALA A 461 18.31 -20.24 -18.07
CA ALA A 461 19.13 -20.26 -16.86
C ALA A 461 18.60 -21.24 -15.81
N PHE A 462 17.28 -21.23 -15.55
CA PHE A 462 16.65 -22.18 -14.62
C PHE A 462 16.76 -23.61 -15.13
N ALA A 463 16.54 -23.84 -16.43
CA ALA A 463 16.68 -25.17 -17.02
C ALA A 463 18.11 -25.68 -16.93
N LEU A 464 19.12 -24.82 -17.13
CA LEU A 464 20.51 -25.18 -16.97
C LEU A 464 20.84 -25.52 -15.51
N ALA A 465 20.34 -24.74 -14.54
CA ALA A 465 20.53 -25.01 -13.12
C ALA A 465 19.86 -26.33 -12.68
N ASP A 466 18.62 -26.57 -13.13
CA ASP A 466 17.91 -27.82 -12.91
C ASP A 466 18.69 -29.00 -13.53
N ALA A 467 19.17 -28.85 -14.77
CA ALA A 467 19.92 -29.88 -15.46
C ALA A 467 21.26 -30.18 -14.78
N ALA A 468 21.99 -29.14 -14.33
CA ALA A 468 23.26 -29.29 -13.61
C ALA A 468 23.09 -29.97 -12.26
N THR A 469 22.06 -29.60 -11.50
CA THR A 469 21.77 -30.19 -10.17
C THR A 469 21.50 -31.69 -10.26
N TRP A 470 20.89 -32.15 -11.36
CA TRP A 470 20.46 -33.54 -11.54
C TRP A 470 21.29 -34.33 -12.55
N ALA A 471 22.38 -33.75 -13.09
CA ALA A 471 23.18 -34.37 -14.14
C ALA A 471 23.76 -35.74 -13.72
N ASP A 472 24.20 -35.86 -12.46
CA ASP A 472 24.83 -37.08 -11.94
C ASP A 472 23.80 -38.21 -11.70
N SER A 473 22.55 -37.86 -11.39
CA SER A 473 21.50 -38.80 -11.04
C SER A 473 20.52 -39.09 -12.18
N SER A 474 20.50 -38.26 -13.24
CA SER A 474 19.64 -38.43 -14.42
C SER A 474 20.41 -38.26 -15.73
N LYS A 475 20.36 -39.31 -16.57
CA LYS A 475 20.88 -39.27 -17.95
C LYS A 475 20.17 -38.23 -18.81
N VAL A 476 18.89 -37.98 -18.56
CA VAL A 476 18.11 -36.97 -19.29
C VAL A 476 18.64 -35.59 -18.94
N ALA A 477 18.78 -35.29 -17.64
CA ALA A 477 19.34 -34.02 -17.19
C ALA A 477 20.76 -33.79 -17.72
N SER A 478 21.63 -34.80 -17.69
CA SER A 478 22.99 -34.73 -18.24
C SER A 478 23.00 -34.45 -19.76
N SER A 479 22.15 -35.13 -20.53
CA SER A 479 22.02 -34.90 -21.97
C SER A 479 21.49 -33.49 -22.27
N GLU A 480 20.47 -33.04 -21.55
CA GLU A 480 19.88 -31.72 -21.76
C GLU A 480 20.81 -30.58 -21.31
N MET A 481 21.62 -30.79 -20.27
CA MET A 481 22.67 -29.86 -19.87
C MET A 481 23.63 -29.58 -21.04
N GLY A 482 24.10 -30.62 -21.75
CA GLY A 482 24.95 -30.45 -22.92
C GLY A 482 24.27 -29.68 -24.06
N HIS A 483 22.99 -29.96 -24.33
CA HIS A 483 22.22 -29.22 -25.32
C HIS A 483 21.99 -27.75 -24.94
N LEU A 484 21.68 -27.47 -23.67
CA LEU A 484 21.50 -26.12 -23.14
C LEU A 484 22.78 -25.31 -23.19
N THR A 485 23.91 -25.89 -22.76
CA THR A 485 25.23 -25.23 -22.84
C THR A 485 25.60 -24.89 -24.29
N HIS A 486 25.38 -25.81 -25.23
CA HIS A 486 25.62 -25.53 -26.65
C HIS A 486 24.71 -24.42 -27.19
N HIS A 487 23.42 -24.45 -26.84
CA HIS A 487 22.48 -23.41 -27.27
C HIS A 487 22.80 -22.03 -26.68
N ILE A 488 23.22 -21.97 -25.42
CA ILE A 488 23.61 -20.72 -24.75
C ILE A 488 24.87 -20.14 -25.40
N ARG A 489 25.84 -20.99 -25.76
CA ARG A 489 27.03 -20.56 -26.51
C ARG A 489 26.66 -19.99 -27.87
N ASP A 490 25.83 -20.70 -28.64
CA ASP A 490 25.41 -20.28 -29.99
C ASP A 490 24.60 -18.97 -29.96
N ARG A 491 23.67 -18.84 -29.00
CA ARG A 491 22.75 -17.68 -28.91
C ARG A 491 23.36 -16.45 -28.25
N PHE A 492 24.19 -16.63 -27.22
CA PHE A 492 24.67 -15.52 -26.39
C PHE A 492 26.20 -15.37 -26.41
N GLY A 493 26.95 -16.24 -27.10
CA GLY A 493 28.40 -16.24 -27.07
C GLY A 493 29.00 -16.66 -25.72
N ILE A 494 28.18 -17.25 -24.83
CA ILE A 494 28.59 -17.60 -23.47
C ILE A 494 28.97 -19.09 -23.42
N ALA A 495 30.25 -19.36 -23.16
CA ALA A 495 30.75 -20.71 -22.93
C ALA A 495 30.67 -21.03 -21.42
N ILE A 496 29.80 -21.95 -21.04
CA ILE A 496 29.67 -22.42 -19.66
C ILE A 496 30.29 -23.81 -19.55
N ASN A 497 31.20 -24.03 -18.60
CA ASN A 497 31.68 -25.36 -18.25
C ASN A 497 30.77 -25.95 -17.15
N PRO A 498 29.92 -26.94 -17.47
CA PRO A 498 28.96 -27.47 -16.51
C PRO A 498 29.60 -28.23 -15.33
N GLY A 499 30.84 -28.71 -15.47
CA GLY A 499 31.53 -29.45 -14.41
C GLY A 499 32.27 -28.58 -13.40
N THR A 500 32.79 -27.42 -13.84
CA THR A 500 33.56 -26.48 -12.99
C THR A 500 32.78 -25.22 -12.62
N GLY A 501 31.68 -24.94 -13.32
CA GLY A 501 30.92 -23.69 -13.19
C GLY A 501 31.61 -22.48 -13.80
N GLU A 502 32.75 -22.67 -14.48
CA GLU A 502 33.48 -21.59 -15.14
C GLU A 502 32.68 -21.04 -16.33
N VAL A 503 32.65 -19.72 -16.44
CA VAL A 503 31.96 -18.99 -17.52
C VAL A 503 32.99 -18.20 -18.30
N GLY A 504 33.07 -18.46 -19.60
CA GLY A 504 33.86 -17.71 -20.57
C GLY A 504 32.97 -17.04 -21.60
N VAL A 505 33.48 -15.98 -22.23
CA VAL A 505 32.84 -15.33 -23.39
C VAL A 505 33.70 -15.64 -24.62
N ASP A 506 33.09 -16.18 -25.68
CA ASP A 506 33.79 -16.36 -26.95
C ASP A 506 34.02 -14.98 -27.60
N GLY A 507 35.27 -14.65 -27.89
CA GLY A 507 35.69 -13.31 -28.32
C GLY A 507 35.12 -12.85 -29.67
N ASP A 508 34.98 -11.53 -29.81
CA ASP A 508 34.70 -10.72 -31.02
C ASP A 508 33.47 -11.04 -31.88
N ALA A 509 32.48 -11.82 -31.41
CA ALA A 509 31.11 -11.44 -31.77
C ALA A 509 30.85 -10.11 -31.06
N ALA A 510 30.78 -9.00 -31.80
CA ALA A 510 30.53 -7.71 -31.18
C ALA A 510 29.27 -7.87 -30.33
N LEU A 511 29.38 -7.74 -29.00
CA LEU A 511 28.27 -7.95 -28.05
C LEU A 511 27.00 -7.21 -28.50
N ALA A 512 27.17 -6.09 -29.21
CA ALA A 512 26.14 -5.34 -29.92
C ALA A 512 25.35 -6.19 -30.95
N ASP A 513 25.99 -7.01 -31.77
CA ASP A 513 25.35 -7.87 -32.76
C ASP A 513 24.51 -8.97 -32.12
N LEU A 514 24.99 -9.57 -31.03
CA LEU A 514 24.23 -10.57 -30.26
C LEU A 514 23.03 -9.94 -29.54
N LEU A 515 23.21 -8.77 -28.95
CA LEU A 515 22.11 -8.00 -28.35
C LEU A 515 21.08 -7.57 -29.41
N ALA A 516 21.53 -7.10 -30.58
CA ALA A 516 20.65 -6.75 -31.69
C ALA A 516 19.89 -7.97 -32.23
N ALA A 517 20.55 -9.12 -32.35
CA ALA A 517 19.92 -10.38 -32.74
C ALA A 517 18.86 -10.83 -31.72
N GLU A 518 19.14 -10.68 -30.42
CA GLU A 518 18.19 -11.01 -29.35
C GLU A 518 16.99 -10.05 -29.35
N GLN A 519 17.21 -8.75 -29.54
CA GLN A 519 16.13 -7.77 -29.68
C GLN A 519 15.26 -8.05 -30.91
N ALA A 520 15.87 -8.33 -32.06
CA ALA A 520 15.15 -8.70 -33.29
C ALA A 520 14.35 -10.00 -33.11
N ARG A 521 14.86 -10.97 -32.35
CA ARG A 521 14.15 -12.22 -32.02
C ARG A 521 12.90 -11.95 -31.19
N VAL A 522 13.00 -11.13 -30.14
CA VAL A 522 11.85 -10.75 -29.29
C VAL A 522 10.82 -9.98 -30.10
N GLU A 523 11.25 -9.05 -30.97
CA GLU A 523 10.36 -8.33 -31.89
C GLU A 523 9.66 -9.24 -32.89
N ALA A 524 10.36 -10.21 -33.46
CA ALA A 524 9.77 -11.22 -34.33
C ALA A 524 8.79 -12.15 -33.60
N ALA A 525 9.08 -12.50 -32.34
CA ALA A 525 8.18 -13.29 -31.49
C ALA A 525 6.89 -12.52 -31.17
N ARG A 526 7.01 -11.24 -30.82
CA ARG A 526 5.90 -10.31 -30.62
C ARG A 526 5.04 -10.16 -31.88
N THR A 527 5.65 -9.89 -33.03
CA THR A 527 4.93 -9.74 -34.31
C THR A 527 4.18 -11.01 -34.71
N ARG A 528 4.78 -12.19 -34.50
CA ARG A 528 4.10 -13.50 -34.66
C ARG A 528 2.86 -13.59 -33.78
N LYS A 529 3.01 -13.23 -32.50
CA LYS A 529 1.90 -13.28 -31.56
C LYS A 529 0.78 -12.29 -31.93
N THR A 530 1.15 -11.12 -32.45
CA THR A 530 0.19 -10.14 -32.99
C THR A 530 -0.59 -10.73 -34.17
N GLN A 531 0.09 -11.40 -35.11
CA GLN A 531 -0.57 -12.11 -36.20
C GLN A 531 -1.56 -13.16 -35.67
N ASP A 532 -1.16 -14.00 -34.71
CA ASP A 532 -2.04 -15.06 -34.18
C ASP A 532 -3.34 -14.46 -33.62
N HIS A 533 -3.24 -13.33 -32.91
CA HIS A 533 -4.40 -12.60 -32.41
C HIS A 533 -5.25 -12.01 -33.53
N MET A 534 -4.65 -11.41 -34.57
CA MET A 534 -5.39 -10.90 -35.73
C MET A 534 -6.14 -12.02 -36.47
N ILE A 535 -5.48 -13.18 -36.66
CA ILE A 535 -6.10 -14.37 -37.25
C ILE A 535 -7.26 -14.83 -36.39
N SER A 536 -7.09 -14.88 -35.06
CA SER A 536 -8.16 -15.26 -34.14
C SER A 536 -9.36 -14.31 -34.23
N VAL A 537 -9.15 -13.01 -34.44
CA VAL A 537 -10.25 -12.04 -34.64
C VAL A 537 -10.98 -12.34 -35.94
N VAL A 538 -10.27 -12.49 -37.06
CA VAL A 538 -10.87 -12.83 -38.37
C VAL A 538 -11.59 -14.18 -38.34
N ALA A 539 -11.05 -15.16 -37.64
CA ALA A 539 -11.65 -16.47 -37.49
C ALA A 539 -13.00 -16.42 -36.74
N ALA A 540 -13.11 -15.53 -35.75
CA ALA A 540 -14.31 -15.33 -34.94
C ALA A 540 -15.43 -14.53 -35.65
N GLU A 541 -15.13 -13.89 -36.79
CA GLU A 541 -16.15 -13.20 -37.60
C GLU A 541 -17.05 -14.23 -38.30
N ILE A 542 -18.34 -14.19 -37.97
CA ILE A 542 -19.36 -15.12 -38.47
C ILE A 542 -19.83 -14.73 -39.88
N ASP A 543 -19.83 -13.43 -40.19
CA ASP A 543 -20.37 -12.88 -41.45
C ASP A 543 -19.39 -12.96 -42.64
N LEU A 544 -18.17 -13.43 -42.41
CA LEU A 544 -17.14 -13.60 -43.45
C LEU A 544 -17.13 -15.03 -44.00
N ASP A 545 -17.17 -15.17 -45.32
CA ASP A 545 -16.97 -16.46 -45.99
C ASP A 545 -15.49 -16.93 -45.93
N GLU A 546 -15.26 -18.22 -46.18
CA GLU A 546 -13.92 -18.81 -46.11
C GLU A 546 -12.94 -18.24 -47.15
N SER A 547 -13.42 -17.75 -48.29
CA SER A 547 -12.58 -17.11 -49.31
C SER A 547 -12.10 -15.75 -48.84
N ALA A 548 -12.99 -14.95 -48.25
CA ALA A 548 -12.68 -13.67 -47.65
C ALA A 548 -11.72 -13.84 -46.47
N LYS A 549 -11.93 -14.85 -45.61
CA LYS A 549 -11.00 -15.18 -44.52
C LYS A 549 -9.60 -15.54 -45.06
N ALA A 550 -9.51 -16.37 -46.10
CA ALA A 550 -8.23 -16.71 -46.71
C ALA A 550 -7.47 -15.49 -47.26
N GLU A 551 -8.16 -14.56 -47.94
CA GLU A 551 -7.56 -13.31 -48.40
C GLU A 551 -7.09 -12.40 -47.26
N LEU A 552 -7.86 -12.34 -46.17
CA LEU A 552 -7.47 -11.59 -44.97
C LEU A 552 -6.29 -12.23 -44.25
N TYR A 553 -6.21 -13.56 -44.17
CA TYR A 553 -5.04 -14.26 -43.63
C TYR A 553 -3.78 -13.97 -44.46
N ALA A 554 -3.90 -13.94 -45.79
CA ALA A 554 -2.80 -13.54 -46.67
C ALA A 554 -2.40 -12.07 -46.46
N ALA A 555 -3.37 -11.17 -46.25
CA ALA A 555 -3.10 -9.77 -45.94
C ALA A 555 -2.40 -9.59 -44.57
N ILE A 556 -2.82 -10.34 -43.55
CA ILE A 556 -2.17 -10.37 -42.23
C ILE A 556 -0.74 -10.93 -42.36
N GLN A 557 -0.53 -11.95 -43.19
CA GLN A 557 0.80 -12.50 -43.45
C GLN A 557 1.71 -11.47 -44.15
N SER A 558 1.17 -10.71 -45.13
CA SER A 558 1.89 -9.60 -45.78
C SER A 558 2.28 -8.51 -44.77
N TRP A 559 1.35 -8.13 -43.88
CA TRP A 559 1.66 -7.20 -42.79
C TRP A 559 2.73 -7.75 -41.84
N ARG A 560 2.70 -9.04 -41.49
CA ARG A 560 3.75 -9.63 -40.64
C ARG A 560 5.13 -9.57 -41.30
N THR A 561 5.21 -9.76 -42.62
CA THR A 561 6.51 -9.71 -43.33
C THR A 561 7.08 -8.30 -43.40
N ASP A 562 6.23 -7.28 -43.36
CA ASP A 562 6.61 -5.87 -43.34
C ASP A 562 5.61 -5.09 -42.45
N PRO A 563 5.82 -5.01 -41.12
CA PRO A 563 4.85 -4.44 -40.18
C PRO A 563 4.89 -2.91 -40.19
N THR A 564 4.70 -2.31 -41.38
CA THR A 564 4.68 -0.87 -41.59
C THR A 564 3.26 -0.31 -41.46
N PRO A 565 3.14 0.98 -41.12
CA PRO A 565 1.89 1.71 -41.21
C PRO A 565 1.13 1.54 -42.53
N ALA A 566 1.86 1.56 -43.65
CA ALA A 566 1.29 1.43 -44.98
C ALA A 566 0.65 0.05 -45.20
N GLN A 567 1.32 -1.02 -44.76
CA GLN A 567 0.76 -2.38 -44.81
C GLN A 567 -0.44 -2.55 -43.87
N LEU A 568 -0.46 -1.85 -42.74
CA LEU A 568 -1.63 -1.85 -41.85
C LEU A 568 -2.82 -1.07 -42.44
N ALA A 569 -2.56 0.03 -43.15
CA ALA A 569 -3.59 0.77 -43.90
C ALA A 569 -4.17 -0.10 -45.03
N GLU A 570 -3.31 -0.83 -45.75
CA GLU A 570 -3.71 -1.78 -46.78
C GLU A 570 -4.54 -2.95 -46.20
N LEU A 571 -4.14 -3.52 -45.06
CA LEU A 571 -4.94 -4.51 -44.34
C LEU A 571 -6.30 -3.94 -43.94
N THR A 572 -6.35 -2.70 -43.46
CA THR A 572 -7.61 -2.02 -43.12
C THR A 572 -8.51 -1.84 -44.34
N ARG A 573 -7.94 -1.45 -45.49
CA ARG A 573 -8.68 -1.32 -46.76
C ARG A 573 -9.31 -2.65 -47.15
N LYS A 574 -8.55 -3.74 -47.12
CA LYS A 574 -9.05 -5.09 -47.40
C LYS A 574 -10.14 -5.54 -46.42
N LEU A 575 -10.02 -5.24 -45.13
CA LEU A 575 -11.06 -5.53 -44.14
C LEU A 575 -12.39 -4.83 -44.48
N LYS A 576 -12.34 -3.56 -44.93
CA LYS A 576 -13.53 -2.81 -45.37
C LYS A 576 -14.13 -3.41 -46.64
N GLU A 577 -13.30 -3.75 -47.63
CA GLU A 577 -13.75 -4.36 -48.89
C GLU A 577 -14.45 -5.69 -48.68
N LYS A 578 -13.96 -6.49 -47.73
CA LYS A 578 -14.56 -7.77 -47.35
C LYS A 578 -15.70 -7.64 -46.35
N LYS A 579 -16.09 -6.42 -45.98
CA LYS A 579 -17.21 -6.12 -45.06
C LYS A 579 -17.05 -6.78 -43.68
N ALA A 580 -15.82 -6.85 -43.16
CA ALA A 580 -15.60 -7.26 -41.77
C ALA A 580 -16.36 -6.32 -40.80
N SER A 581 -16.83 -6.82 -39.67
CA SER A 581 -17.58 -6.00 -38.71
C SER A 581 -16.76 -4.80 -38.22
N GLU A 582 -17.41 -3.69 -37.86
CA GLU A 582 -16.73 -2.52 -37.29
C GLU A 582 -15.92 -2.89 -36.03
N GLN A 583 -16.44 -3.84 -35.24
CA GLN A 583 -15.74 -4.37 -34.07
C GLN A 583 -14.50 -5.18 -34.45
N GLY A 584 -14.57 -6.03 -35.48
CA GLY A 584 -13.43 -6.79 -35.99
C GLY A 584 -12.34 -5.89 -36.56
N GLN A 585 -12.72 -4.87 -37.33
CA GLN A 585 -11.81 -3.86 -37.86
C GLN A 585 -11.05 -3.13 -36.74
N ALA A 586 -11.79 -2.61 -35.74
CA ALA A 586 -11.19 -1.91 -34.60
C ALA A 586 -10.28 -2.82 -33.77
N LYS A 587 -10.67 -4.09 -33.53
CA LYS A 587 -9.87 -5.07 -32.78
C LYS A 587 -8.56 -5.41 -33.49
N ILE A 588 -8.57 -5.62 -34.81
CA ILE A 588 -7.34 -5.94 -35.57
C ILE A 588 -6.35 -4.77 -35.51
N ARG A 589 -6.85 -3.54 -35.68
CA ARG A 589 -6.03 -2.32 -35.60
C ARG A 589 -5.51 -2.07 -34.18
N PHE A 590 -6.35 -2.31 -33.18
CA PHE A 590 -5.95 -2.29 -31.78
C PHE A 590 -4.83 -3.30 -31.52
N VAL A 591 -4.99 -4.56 -31.95
CA VAL A 591 -3.97 -5.60 -31.76
C VAL A 591 -2.63 -5.21 -32.41
N ALA A 592 -2.65 -4.64 -33.62
CA ALA A 592 -1.45 -4.16 -34.30
C ALA A 592 -0.69 -3.11 -33.47
N THR A 593 -1.44 -2.13 -32.96
CA THR A 593 -0.88 -0.97 -32.24
C THR A 593 -0.52 -1.28 -30.79
N TYR A 594 -1.28 -2.16 -30.13
CA TYR A 594 -1.12 -2.54 -28.73
C TYR A 594 0.19 -3.31 -28.47
N PHE A 595 0.56 -4.19 -29.40
CA PHE A 595 1.86 -4.89 -29.34
C PHE A 595 3.02 -4.05 -29.88
N GLY A 596 2.83 -2.78 -30.25
CA GLY A 596 3.93 -1.84 -30.48
C GLY A 596 4.38 -1.64 -31.93
N ALA A 597 3.59 -2.02 -32.93
CA ALA A 597 3.79 -1.47 -34.29
C ALA A 597 3.03 -0.13 -34.39
N PRO A 598 3.69 1.04 -34.46
CA PRO A 598 3.00 2.30 -34.60
C PRO A 598 2.20 2.31 -35.90
N ALA A 599 0.91 2.62 -35.82
CA ALA A 599 0.08 2.89 -36.99
C ALA A 599 0.20 4.36 -37.37
N VAL A 600 0.70 4.64 -38.57
CA VAL A 600 0.58 5.94 -39.23
C VAL A 600 -0.57 5.84 -40.22
N ILE A 601 -1.61 6.67 -40.04
CA ILE A 601 -2.71 6.75 -41.01
C ILE A 601 -2.54 8.05 -41.79
N GLY A 602 -2.45 7.95 -43.12
CA GLY A 602 -2.76 9.08 -43.99
C GLY A 602 -4.27 9.18 -44.13
N ASP A 603 -4.86 10.27 -43.67
CA ASP A 603 -6.23 10.62 -43.99
C ASP A 603 -6.19 11.41 -45.30
N GLU A 604 -6.85 10.96 -46.38
CA GLU A 604 -6.81 11.67 -47.67
C GLU A 604 -7.46 13.08 -47.59
N GLU A 605 -8.21 13.38 -46.52
CA GLU A 605 -8.81 14.70 -46.27
C GLU A 605 -7.93 15.67 -45.45
N LEU A 606 -6.85 15.19 -44.83
CA LEU A 606 -5.94 16.03 -44.04
C LEU A 606 -4.50 15.64 -44.35
N ASP A 607 -3.76 16.53 -45.01
CA ASP A 607 -2.37 16.44 -45.49
C ASP A 607 -1.29 16.14 -44.42
N ASN A 608 -1.64 15.56 -43.26
CA ASN A 608 -0.71 15.25 -42.18
C ASN A 608 -0.93 13.83 -41.63
N PRO A 609 0.05 12.92 -41.76
CA PRO A 609 -0.05 11.58 -41.19
C PRO A 609 -0.10 11.65 -39.65
N ALA A 610 -1.28 11.42 -39.07
CA ALA A 610 -1.43 11.33 -37.62
C ALA A 610 -0.99 9.94 -37.13
N THR A 611 -0.12 9.90 -36.12
CA THR A 611 0.21 8.68 -35.40
C THR A 611 -0.98 8.28 -34.53
N VAL A 612 -1.61 7.16 -34.87
CA VAL A 612 -2.79 6.66 -34.15
C VAL A 612 -2.36 5.70 -33.05
N THR A 613 -2.92 5.89 -31.86
CA THR A 613 -2.58 5.08 -30.69
C THR A 613 -3.53 3.91 -30.46
N ALA A 614 -3.05 2.91 -29.73
CA ALA A 614 -3.87 1.79 -29.29
C ALA A 614 -5.10 2.25 -28.48
N ALA A 615 -4.97 3.31 -27.69
CA ALA A 615 -6.09 3.93 -26.96
C ALA A 615 -7.18 4.45 -27.91
N GLU A 616 -6.79 5.13 -28.98
CA GLU A 616 -7.71 5.66 -29.99
C GLU A 616 -8.42 4.52 -30.76
N GLU A 617 -7.71 3.45 -31.11
CA GLU A 617 -8.30 2.28 -31.77
C GLU A 617 -9.25 1.50 -30.86
N LEU A 618 -8.89 1.29 -29.60
CA LEU A 618 -9.76 0.63 -28.63
C LEU A 618 -11.06 1.41 -28.42
N ALA A 619 -10.96 2.73 -28.39
CA ALA A 619 -12.13 3.61 -28.27
C ALA A 619 -13.10 3.53 -29.45
N ARG A 620 -12.63 3.15 -30.65
CA ARG A 620 -13.49 2.95 -31.83
C ARG A 620 -14.32 1.66 -31.73
N ALA A 621 -13.88 0.68 -30.95
CA ALA A 621 -14.64 -0.56 -30.76
C ALA A 621 -15.90 -0.26 -29.92
N PRO A 622 -17.12 -0.67 -30.32
CA PRO A 622 -18.36 -0.25 -29.65
C PRO A 622 -18.55 -0.82 -28.23
N ARG A 623 -17.84 -1.89 -27.88
CA ARG A 623 -17.89 -2.53 -26.55
C ARG A 623 -16.49 -2.59 -25.94
N PRO A 624 -16.36 -2.49 -24.60
CA PRO A 624 -15.10 -2.74 -23.91
C PRO A 624 -14.53 -4.11 -24.29
N LEU A 625 -13.21 -4.16 -24.47
CA LEU A 625 -12.50 -5.41 -24.78
C LEU A 625 -12.34 -6.27 -23.53
N VAL A 626 -12.04 -5.63 -22.41
CA VAL A 626 -11.99 -6.23 -21.07
C VAL A 626 -13.30 -5.91 -20.37
N ASP A 627 -13.90 -6.91 -19.73
CA ASP A 627 -15.08 -6.71 -18.91
C ASP A 627 -14.77 -5.80 -17.71
N PRO A 628 -15.43 -4.62 -17.58
CA PRO A 628 -15.21 -3.72 -16.45
C PRO A 628 -15.52 -4.37 -15.09
N GLY A 629 -16.39 -5.39 -15.05
CA GLY A 629 -16.71 -6.13 -13.83
C GLY A 629 -15.53 -6.96 -13.32
N GLU A 630 -14.87 -7.70 -14.20
CA GLU A 630 -13.67 -8.49 -13.84
C GLU A 630 -12.51 -7.60 -13.39
N GLU A 631 -12.39 -6.41 -13.98
CA GLU A 631 -11.40 -5.40 -13.60
C GLU A 631 -11.73 -4.71 -12.26
N ALA A 632 -13.00 -4.59 -11.90
CA ALA A 632 -13.44 -3.97 -10.64
C ALA A 632 -13.27 -4.87 -9.40
N LYS A 633 -13.33 -6.20 -9.53
CA LYS A 633 -13.25 -7.18 -8.43
C LYS A 633 -12.09 -6.93 -7.44
N PRO A 634 -10.81 -6.90 -7.86
CA PRO A 634 -9.69 -6.71 -6.92
C PRO A 634 -9.72 -5.33 -6.25
N ARG A 635 -10.22 -4.30 -6.94
CA ARG A 635 -10.42 -2.97 -6.34
C ARG A 635 -11.52 -2.94 -5.31
N ILE A 636 -12.62 -3.65 -5.55
CA ILE A 636 -13.71 -3.76 -4.58
C ILE A 636 -13.18 -4.39 -3.29
N ASP A 637 -12.33 -5.41 -3.36
CA ASP A 637 -11.67 -5.98 -2.18
C ASP A 637 -10.85 -4.94 -1.41
N ARG A 638 -10.01 -4.16 -2.10
CA ARG A 638 -9.23 -3.07 -1.48
C ARG A 638 -10.10 -1.96 -0.89
N LEU A 639 -11.20 -1.62 -1.55
CA LEU A 639 -12.18 -0.64 -1.07
C LEU A 639 -12.96 -1.17 0.13
N LEU A 640 -13.27 -2.46 0.19
CA LEU A 640 -13.91 -3.11 1.34
C LEU A 640 -12.97 -3.18 2.55
N GLU A 641 -11.68 -3.46 2.33
CA GLU A 641 -10.63 -3.37 3.36
C GLU A 641 -10.53 -1.94 3.91
N THR A 642 -10.50 -0.94 3.01
CA THR A 642 -10.46 0.48 3.39
C THR A 642 -11.73 0.89 4.13
N TYR A 643 -12.90 0.43 3.70
CA TYR A 643 -14.19 0.69 4.34
C TYR A 643 -14.22 0.09 5.75
N GLN A 644 -13.73 -1.14 5.91
CA GLN A 644 -13.61 -1.80 7.20
C GLN A 644 -12.69 -1.03 8.15
N GLU A 645 -11.50 -0.64 7.69
CA GLU A 645 -10.55 0.10 8.50
C GLU A 645 -11.12 1.45 8.93
N GLN A 646 -11.79 2.16 8.02
CA GLN A 646 -12.45 3.44 8.35
C GLN A 646 -13.57 3.27 9.38
N LEU A 647 -14.37 2.21 9.29
CA LEU A 647 -15.38 1.90 10.31
C LEU A 647 -14.74 1.59 11.67
N ARG A 648 -13.60 0.88 11.67
CA ARG A 648 -12.87 0.54 12.91
C ARG A 648 -12.33 1.77 13.62
N VAL A 649 -11.85 2.76 12.87
CA VAL A 649 -11.28 4.00 13.45
C VAL A 649 -12.29 5.16 13.57
N GLY A 650 -13.56 4.95 13.20
CA GLY A 650 -14.59 6.00 13.22
C GLY A 650 -14.36 7.11 12.18
N ALA A 651 -13.65 6.83 11.08
CA ALA A 651 -13.38 7.77 10.00
C ALA A 651 -14.57 7.90 9.03
N PRO A 652 -14.69 9.02 8.28
CA PRO A 652 -15.79 9.22 7.34
C PRO A 652 -15.74 8.23 6.18
N THR A 653 -16.83 7.49 5.99
CA THR A 653 -16.93 6.41 4.97
C THR A 653 -17.59 6.83 3.66
N ASN A 654 -18.11 8.06 3.55
CA ASN A 654 -18.90 8.51 2.40
C ASN A 654 -18.16 8.35 1.07
N LYS A 655 -16.89 8.76 1.01
CA LYS A 655 -16.07 8.66 -0.21
C LYS A 655 -15.87 7.21 -0.64
N VAL A 656 -15.53 6.33 0.30
CA VAL A 656 -15.30 4.90 0.01
C VAL A 656 -16.60 4.22 -0.40
N ARG A 657 -17.75 4.61 0.19
CA ARG A 657 -19.07 4.10 -0.22
C ARG A 657 -19.46 4.55 -1.63
N GLU A 658 -19.15 5.79 -2.01
CA GLU A 658 -19.37 6.29 -3.37
C GLU A 658 -18.48 5.58 -4.39
N GLU A 659 -17.21 5.33 -4.05
CA GLU A 659 -16.29 4.54 -4.86
C GLU A 659 -16.76 3.09 -5.01
N LEU A 660 -17.12 2.43 -3.90
CA LEU A 660 -17.71 1.09 -3.90
C LEU A 660 -18.97 1.03 -4.76
N ALA A 661 -19.87 2.01 -4.66
CA ALA A 661 -21.09 2.02 -5.46
C ALA A 661 -20.78 2.08 -6.97
N ARG A 662 -19.79 2.86 -7.39
CA ARG A 662 -19.36 2.94 -8.80
C ARG A 662 -18.73 1.65 -9.30
N GLU A 663 -17.84 1.04 -8.51
CA GLU A 663 -17.18 -0.21 -8.90
C GLU A 663 -18.13 -1.42 -8.85
N VAL A 664 -19.02 -1.47 -7.86
CA VAL A 664 -20.02 -2.54 -7.77
C VAL A 664 -21.03 -2.44 -8.91
N ALA A 665 -21.40 -1.24 -9.38
CA ALA A 665 -22.38 -1.07 -10.45
C ALA A 665 -22.00 -1.80 -11.75
N VAL A 666 -20.70 -1.95 -12.03
CA VAL A 666 -20.24 -2.66 -13.23
C VAL A 666 -20.17 -4.18 -13.05
N LEU A 667 -20.43 -4.75 -11.87
CA LEU A 667 -20.42 -6.21 -11.66
C LEU A 667 -21.69 -6.89 -12.22
N THR A 668 -21.65 -8.22 -12.34
CA THR A 668 -22.85 -9.06 -12.57
C THR A 668 -23.82 -8.95 -11.40
N PRO A 669 -25.13 -9.17 -11.59
CA PRO A 669 -26.11 -9.11 -10.50
C PRO A 669 -25.73 -9.99 -9.30
N GLU A 670 -25.20 -11.19 -9.54
CA GLU A 670 -24.78 -12.12 -8.50
C GLU A 670 -23.59 -11.57 -7.69
N ASP A 671 -22.57 -11.04 -8.37
CA ASP A 671 -21.40 -10.47 -7.72
C ASP A 671 -21.73 -9.15 -7.00
N GLN A 672 -22.69 -8.37 -7.51
CA GLN A 672 -23.22 -7.18 -6.83
C GLN A 672 -23.84 -7.54 -5.48
N ASP A 673 -24.66 -8.59 -5.44
CA ASP A 673 -25.30 -9.03 -4.21
C ASP A 673 -24.29 -9.59 -3.21
N ALA A 674 -23.29 -10.33 -3.70
CA ALA A 674 -22.19 -10.80 -2.86
C ALA A 674 -21.41 -9.63 -2.23
N ALA A 675 -21.09 -8.59 -3.02
CA ALA A 675 -20.38 -7.40 -2.54
C ALA A 675 -21.23 -6.60 -1.52
N ARG A 676 -22.53 -6.43 -1.78
CA ARG A 676 -23.46 -5.77 -0.84
C ARG A 676 -23.60 -6.55 0.47
N ALA A 677 -23.73 -7.88 0.39
CA ALA A 677 -23.79 -8.74 1.54
C ALA A 677 -22.50 -8.64 2.39
N ARG A 678 -21.33 -8.59 1.73
CA ARG A 678 -20.06 -8.39 2.41
C ARG A 678 -19.97 -7.02 3.08
N GLY A 679 -20.35 -5.95 2.40
CA GLY A 679 -20.40 -4.60 2.98
C GLY A 679 -21.33 -4.50 4.19
N LYS A 680 -22.48 -5.20 4.17
CA LYS A 680 -23.40 -5.30 5.32
C LYS A 680 -22.77 -6.06 6.48
N ALA A 681 -22.08 -7.18 6.20
CA ALA A 681 -21.38 -7.96 7.21
C ALA A 681 -20.27 -7.14 7.90
N ILE A 682 -19.44 -6.44 7.12
CA ILE A 682 -18.39 -5.55 7.63
C ILE A 682 -18.99 -4.46 8.52
N ARG A 683 -20.11 -3.84 8.10
CA ARG A 683 -20.79 -2.81 8.92
C ARG A 683 -21.33 -3.37 10.24
N ALA A 684 -21.82 -4.61 10.23
CA ALA A 684 -22.35 -5.27 11.43
C ALA A 684 -21.24 -5.65 12.42
N ASN A 685 -20.06 -6.05 11.93
CA ASN A 685 -18.93 -6.37 12.79
C ASN A 685 -17.59 -5.90 12.18
N PRO A 686 -17.23 -4.61 12.37
CA PRO A 686 -15.99 -4.06 11.79
C PRO A 686 -14.71 -4.66 12.39
N ALA A 687 -14.78 -5.26 13.59
CA ALA A 687 -13.63 -5.84 14.27
C ALA A 687 -13.21 -7.23 13.74
N LYS A 688 -14.12 -7.95 13.06
CA LYS A 688 -13.85 -9.28 12.50
C LYS A 688 -13.00 -9.18 11.23
N MET A 689 -11.92 -9.93 11.11
CA MET A 689 -11.16 -9.99 9.85
C MET A 689 -11.97 -10.72 8.76
N TYR A 690 -12.12 -10.09 7.60
CA TYR A 690 -12.78 -10.67 6.43
C TYR A 690 -11.73 -10.95 5.33
N PRO A 691 -11.65 -12.18 4.78
CA PRO A 691 -10.73 -12.47 3.68
C PRO A 691 -11.21 -11.80 2.39
N ARG A 692 -10.31 -11.50 1.45
CA ARG A 692 -10.67 -11.01 0.11
C ARG A 692 -11.70 -11.92 -0.56
N MET A 693 -12.65 -11.32 -1.27
CA MET A 693 -13.70 -12.05 -1.99
C MET A 693 -13.14 -12.72 -3.24
N TRP A 694 -12.23 -12.05 -3.94
CA TRP A 694 -11.62 -12.51 -5.18
C TRP A 694 -10.08 -12.53 -5.04
N PRO A 695 -9.53 -13.41 -4.18
CA PRO A 695 -8.09 -13.44 -3.91
C PRO A 695 -7.24 -13.89 -5.10
N SER A 696 -7.82 -14.60 -6.08
CA SER A 696 -7.15 -15.01 -7.31
C SER A 696 -7.20 -13.95 -8.42
N HIS A 697 -8.04 -12.91 -8.31
CA HIS A 697 -8.15 -11.86 -9.31
C HIS A 697 -6.97 -10.91 -9.25
N VAL A 698 -6.36 -10.68 -10.40
CA VAL A 698 -5.16 -9.84 -10.51
C VAL A 698 -5.52 -8.37 -10.44
N ASP A 699 -4.90 -7.65 -9.49
CA ASP A 699 -4.90 -6.20 -9.49
C ASP A 699 -3.91 -5.68 -10.55
N ARG A 700 -4.45 -4.98 -11.56
CA ARG A 700 -3.65 -4.39 -12.66
C ARG A 700 -2.74 -3.28 -12.17
N ASP A 701 -3.13 -2.52 -11.14
CA ASP A 701 -2.30 -1.46 -10.58
C ASP A 701 -1.06 -2.06 -9.90
N GLU A 702 -1.27 -3.09 -9.06
CA GLU A 702 -0.19 -3.82 -8.37
C GLU A 702 0.71 -4.54 -9.38
N LEU A 703 0.14 -5.22 -10.38
CA LEU A 703 0.91 -5.88 -11.43
C LEU A 703 1.73 -4.89 -12.26
N GLY A 704 1.15 -3.72 -12.55
CA GLY A 704 1.85 -2.60 -13.20
C GLY A 704 3.06 -2.13 -12.38
N GLU A 705 2.90 -1.97 -11.06
CA GLU A 705 4.00 -1.62 -10.16
C GLU A 705 5.11 -2.68 -10.16
N HIS A 706 4.76 -3.97 -10.09
CA HIS A 706 5.73 -5.05 -10.20
C HIS A 706 6.51 -5.02 -11.52
N LEU A 707 5.84 -4.75 -12.65
CA LEU A 707 6.50 -4.64 -13.96
C LEU A 707 7.48 -3.46 -14.01
N HIS A 708 7.09 -2.28 -13.52
CA HIS A 708 7.97 -1.11 -13.47
C HIS A 708 9.16 -1.34 -12.53
N ALA A 709 8.92 -1.93 -11.36
CA ALA A 709 9.97 -2.27 -10.42
C ALA A 709 10.94 -3.29 -11.02
N TYR A 710 10.43 -4.34 -11.67
CA TYR A 710 11.26 -5.35 -12.32
C TYR A 710 12.08 -4.78 -13.48
N ALA A 711 11.48 -3.96 -14.35
CA ALA A 711 12.18 -3.30 -15.47
C ALA A 711 13.35 -2.41 -15.00
N LYS A 712 13.22 -1.81 -13.81
CA LYS A 712 14.27 -0.99 -13.20
C LYS A 712 15.33 -1.83 -12.47
N LEU A 713 14.91 -2.85 -11.74
CA LEU A 713 15.79 -3.62 -10.86
C LEU A 713 16.55 -4.73 -11.58
N ALA A 714 15.98 -5.37 -12.60
CA ALA A 714 16.64 -6.47 -13.29
C ALA A 714 17.98 -6.05 -13.94
N PRO A 715 18.08 -4.94 -14.70
CA PRO A 715 19.35 -4.49 -15.24
C PRO A 715 20.35 -4.09 -14.14
N ALA A 716 19.88 -3.47 -13.06
CA ALA A 716 20.73 -3.08 -11.93
C ALA A 716 21.28 -4.30 -11.18
N ALA A 717 20.47 -5.35 -11.01
CA ALA A 717 20.88 -6.60 -10.39
C ALA A 717 21.91 -7.37 -11.23
N GLU A 718 21.81 -7.26 -12.56
CA GLU A 718 22.79 -7.82 -13.49
C GLU A 718 24.10 -7.03 -13.47
N HIS A 719 24.04 -5.70 -13.50
CA HIS A 719 25.22 -4.85 -13.42
C HIS A 719 25.98 -5.07 -12.11
N ALA A 720 25.26 -5.16 -10.98
CA ALA A 720 25.81 -5.47 -9.67
C ALA A 720 26.42 -6.89 -9.59
N ALA A 721 26.14 -7.77 -10.57
CA ALA A 721 26.77 -9.07 -10.66
C ALA A 721 28.14 -9.06 -11.34
N VAL A 722 28.40 -8.04 -12.16
CA VAL A 722 29.60 -7.96 -13.01
C VAL A 722 30.64 -7.01 -12.40
N GLU A 723 30.21 -5.89 -11.83
CA GLU A 723 31.13 -4.92 -11.21
C GLU A 723 31.37 -5.22 -9.73
N ALA A 724 32.51 -5.86 -9.43
CA ALA A 724 32.93 -6.20 -8.07
C ALA A 724 33.19 -4.97 -7.18
N ASP A 725 33.50 -3.80 -7.76
CA ASP A 725 33.87 -2.59 -7.02
C ASP A 725 32.70 -1.62 -6.76
N SER A 726 31.57 -1.78 -7.46
CA SER A 726 30.43 -0.85 -7.39
C SER A 726 29.38 -1.24 -6.35
N PHE A 727 29.34 -2.51 -5.94
CA PHE A 727 28.36 -3.03 -4.99
C PHE A 727 29.00 -3.98 -4.00
N THR A 728 28.58 -3.90 -2.73
CA THR A 728 28.92 -4.96 -1.78
C THR A 728 28.21 -6.26 -2.20
N ALA A 729 28.81 -7.41 -1.87
CA ALA A 729 28.18 -8.72 -2.13
C ALA A 729 26.78 -8.83 -1.51
N ALA A 730 26.54 -8.16 -0.37
CA ALA A 730 25.25 -8.11 0.29
C ALA A 730 24.21 -7.30 -0.50
N ASP A 731 24.60 -6.15 -1.03
CA ASP A 731 23.73 -5.27 -1.82
C ASP A 731 23.37 -5.90 -3.17
N ALA A 732 24.36 -6.48 -3.85
CA ALA A 732 24.14 -7.22 -5.09
C ALA A 732 23.20 -8.42 -4.88
N ALA A 733 23.32 -9.13 -3.75
CA ALA A 733 22.40 -10.20 -3.39
C ALA A 733 20.99 -9.67 -3.06
N ALA A 734 20.88 -8.50 -2.41
CA ALA A 734 19.59 -7.88 -2.11
C ALA A 734 18.84 -7.45 -3.39
N LEU A 735 19.53 -6.81 -4.34
CA LEU A 735 18.96 -6.41 -5.63
C LEU A 735 18.44 -7.62 -6.41
N ARG A 736 19.22 -8.71 -6.48
CA ARG A 736 18.79 -9.96 -7.12
C ARG A 736 17.55 -10.56 -6.45
N ARG A 737 17.51 -10.60 -5.12
CA ARG A 737 16.33 -11.10 -4.38
C ARG A 737 15.08 -10.26 -4.65
N GLN A 738 15.22 -8.93 -4.68
CA GLN A 738 14.10 -8.04 -4.99
C GLN A 738 13.60 -8.24 -6.42
N ALA A 739 14.51 -8.24 -7.41
CA ALA A 739 14.17 -8.47 -8.81
C ALA A 739 13.47 -9.83 -9.01
N ALA A 740 13.98 -10.89 -8.37
CA ALA A 740 13.38 -12.22 -8.40
C ALA A 740 11.98 -12.24 -7.75
N GLY A 741 11.78 -11.49 -6.66
CA GLY A 741 10.50 -11.33 -6.00
C GLY A 741 9.43 -10.72 -6.93
N HIS A 742 9.75 -9.60 -7.58
CA HIS A 742 8.82 -8.98 -8.55
C HIS A 742 8.54 -9.90 -9.74
N ARG A 743 9.57 -10.57 -10.29
CA ARG A 743 9.38 -11.53 -11.39
C ARG A 743 8.47 -12.69 -11.00
N THR A 744 8.59 -13.19 -9.78
CA THR A 744 7.77 -14.30 -9.27
C THR A 744 6.31 -13.86 -9.15
N ALA A 745 6.05 -12.68 -8.58
CA ALA A 745 4.71 -12.11 -8.50
C ALA A 745 4.07 -11.93 -9.89
N ILE A 746 4.82 -11.41 -10.87
CA ILE A 746 4.33 -11.27 -12.26
C ILE A 746 4.00 -12.65 -12.86
N LYS A 747 4.87 -13.64 -12.66
CA LYS A 747 4.63 -15.00 -13.18
C LYS A 747 3.40 -15.64 -12.55
N GLU A 748 3.22 -15.48 -11.24
CA GLU A 748 2.05 -15.98 -10.52
C GLU A 748 0.75 -15.34 -11.02
N ALA A 749 0.76 -14.02 -11.25
CA ALA A 749 -0.36 -13.32 -11.86
C ALA A 749 -0.67 -13.83 -13.29
N LEU A 750 0.34 -14.22 -14.06
CA LEU A 750 0.14 -14.78 -15.41
C LEU A 750 -0.42 -16.21 -15.38
N THR A 751 0.05 -17.05 -14.45
CA THR A 751 -0.31 -18.48 -14.42
C THR A 751 -1.58 -18.77 -13.63
N ASN A 752 -1.69 -18.19 -12.43
CA ASN A 752 -2.76 -18.48 -11.47
C ASN A 752 -3.77 -17.33 -11.38
N GLY A 753 -3.39 -16.14 -11.87
CA GLY A 753 -4.22 -14.96 -11.83
C GLY A 753 -5.43 -15.00 -12.76
N GLU A 754 -6.59 -14.71 -12.17
CA GLU A 754 -7.88 -14.51 -12.83
C GLU A 754 -8.09 -13.03 -13.22
N GLY A 755 -9.07 -12.77 -14.08
CA GLY A 755 -9.46 -11.41 -14.48
C GLY A 755 -8.59 -10.73 -15.55
N LEU A 756 -7.40 -11.25 -15.86
CA LEU A 756 -6.56 -10.77 -16.98
C LEU A 756 -7.03 -11.31 -18.33
N HIS A 757 -7.17 -10.43 -19.32
CA HIS A 757 -7.51 -10.80 -20.69
C HIS A 757 -6.32 -11.49 -21.38
N SER A 758 -6.56 -12.37 -22.35
CA SER A 758 -5.51 -13.12 -23.07
C SER A 758 -4.46 -12.19 -23.72
N LEU A 759 -4.93 -11.11 -24.36
CA LEU A 759 -4.08 -10.05 -24.92
C LEU A 759 -3.19 -9.37 -23.86
N GLU A 760 -3.70 -9.12 -22.66
CA GLU A 760 -2.92 -8.53 -21.57
C GLU A 760 -1.86 -9.50 -21.08
N LYS A 761 -2.21 -10.79 -20.90
CA LYS A 761 -1.25 -11.83 -20.52
C LYS A 761 -0.11 -11.94 -21.54
N ASP A 762 -0.42 -11.87 -22.82
CA ASP A 762 0.58 -11.95 -23.88
C ASP A 762 1.43 -10.67 -23.99
N GLN A 763 0.84 -9.49 -23.79
CA GLN A 763 1.59 -8.23 -23.72
C GLN A 763 2.60 -8.25 -22.58
N ILE A 764 2.16 -8.69 -21.39
CA ILE A 764 3.02 -8.76 -20.20
C ILE A 764 4.16 -9.77 -20.39
N LYS A 765 3.90 -10.93 -21.02
CA LYS A 765 4.95 -11.88 -21.40
C LYS A 765 5.95 -11.25 -22.37
N ALA A 766 5.45 -10.57 -23.41
CA ALA A 766 6.31 -9.89 -24.37
C ALA A 766 7.12 -8.75 -23.74
N VAL A 767 6.60 -8.09 -22.70
CA VAL A 767 7.30 -7.08 -21.91
C VAL A 767 8.39 -7.71 -21.04
N LEU A 768 8.13 -8.87 -20.43
CA LEU A 768 9.16 -9.61 -19.70
C LEU A 768 10.31 -10.03 -20.61
N ASP A 769 9.99 -10.54 -21.80
CA ASP A 769 10.99 -10.90 -22.80
C ASP A 769 11.80 -9.68 -23.26
N ASP A 770 11.15 -8.53 -23.44
CA ASP A 770 11.80 -7.24 -23.75
C ASP A 770 12.79 -6.83 -22.64
N ILE A 771 12.36 -6.86 -21.37
CA ILE A 771 13.22 -6.53 -20.21
C ILE A 771 14.42 -7.48 -20.15
N GLU A 772 14.19 -8.78 -20.34
CA GLU A 772 15.26 -9.78 -20.35
C GLU A 772 16.21 -9.64 -21.56
N ALA A 773 15.75 -9.03 -22.67
CA ALA A 773 16.57 -8.64 -23.81
C ALA A 773 17.21 -7.24 -23.66
N GLY A 774 17.11 -6.61 -22.49
CA GLY A 774 17.75 -5.33 -22.16
C GLY A 774 16.91 -4.09 -22.47
N LYS A 775 15.64 -4.23 -22.89
CA LYS A 775 14.73 -3.09 -23.06
C LYS A 775 14.12 -2.71 -21.71
N THR A 776 14.58 -1.60 -21.15
CA THR A 776 14.13 -1.11 -19.83
C THR A 776 12.89 -0.23 -19.91
N GLN A 777 12.57 0.28 -21.09
CA GLN A 777 11.39 1.11 -21.31
C GLN A 777 10.17 0.24 -21.57
N LEU A 778 9.17 0.36 -20.70
CA LEU A 778 7.88 -0.29 -20.86
C LEU A 778 7.03 0.38 -21.96
N PRO A 779 6.19 -0.39 -22.66
CA PRO A 779 5.14 0.17 -23.51
C PRO A 779 4.26 1.13 -22.71
N GLU A 780 3.85 2.23 -23.34
CA GLU A 780 2.97 3.22 -22.70
C GLU A 780 1.63 2.60 -22.26
N GLN A 781 1.13 1.61 -23.00
CA GLN A 781 -0.09 0.88 -22.69
C GLN A 781 0.22 -0.59 -22.36
N LEU A 782 0.14 -0.93 -21.06
CA LEU A 782 0.37 -2.30 -20.55
C LEU A 782 -0.91 -3.14 -20.49
N PHE A 783 -2.05 -2.48 -20.25
CA PHE A 783 -3.35 -3.12 -20.06
C PHE A 783 -4.35 -2.61 -21.10
N ALA A 784 -5.31 -3.46 -21.44
CA ALA A 784 -6.29 -3.21 -22.49
C ALA A 784 -7.67 -2.81 -21.91
N ASP A 785 -7.78 -2.68 -20.59
CA ASP A 785 -8.99 -2.23 -19.93
C ASP A 785 -9.18 -0.71 -20.07
N ASP A 786 -10.44 -0.31 -20.24
CA ASP A 786 -10.85 1.06 -20.50
C ASP A 786 -10.34 2.07 -19.45
N ARG A 787 -10.14 1.67 -18.18
CA ARG A 787 -9.66 2.55 -17.10
C ARG A 787 -8.15 2.81 -17.24
N SER A 788 -7.35 1.76 -17.41
CA SER A 788 -5.91 1.90 -17.64
C SER A 788 -5.65 2.71 -18.90
N VAL A 789 -6.42 2.46 -19.97
CA VAL A 789 -6.35 3.23 -21.21
C VAL A 789 -6.70 4.71 -20.98
N ALA A 790 -7.77 5.00 -20.24
CA ALA A 790 -8.12 6.39 -19.90
C ALA A 790 -7.00 7.10 -19.14
N THR A 791 -6.35 6.40 -18.20
CA THR A 791 -5.23 6.95 -17.42
C THR A 791 -4.04 7.31 -18.31
N VAL A 792 -3.69 6.40 -19.23
CA VAL A 792 -2.64 6.63 -20.23
C VAL A 792 -2.98 7.81 -21.14
N ASP A 793 -4.20 7.86 -21.66
CA ASP A 793 -4.65 8.89 -22.61
C ASP A 793 -4.70 10.29 -21.97
N ILE A 794 -5.12 10.37 -20.69
CA ILE A 794 -5.06 11.61 -19.89
C ILE A 794 -3.59 12.04 -19.72
N ALA A 795 -2.71 11.14 -19.26
CA ALA A 795 -1.31 11.46 -19.05
C ALA A 795 -0.59 11.87 -20.34
N ARG A 796 -0.94 11.25 -21.48
CA ARG A 796 -0.46 11.62 -22.81
C ARG A 796 -0.94 13.01 -23.21
N SER A 797 -2.23 13.29 -23.07
CA SER A 797 -2.83 14.60 -23.38
C SER A 797 -2.19 15.72 -22.57
N GLU A 798 -1.96 15.49 -21.26
CA GLU A 798 -1.28 16.44 -20.38
C GLU A 798 0.18 16.68 -20.80
N ARG A 799 0.89 15.63 -21.22
CA ARG A 799 2.28 15.73 -21.70
C ARG A 799 2.39 16.50 -23.01
N ILE A 800 1.52 16.20 -23.99
CA ILE A 800 1.47 16.92 -25.27
C ILE A 800 1.20 18.40 -25.02
N ALA A 801 0.21 18.70 -24.17
CA ALA A 801 -0.12 20.06 -23.78
C ALA A 801 1.07 20.79 -23.14
N TYR A 802 1.74 20.16 -22.17
CA TYR A 802 2.92 20.70 -21.51
C TYR A 802 4.09 20.95 -22.48
N THR A 803 4.39 19.99 -23.36
CA THR A 803 5.47 20.12 -24.34
C THR A 803 5.17 21.20 -25.38
N ALA A 804 3.94 21.26 -25.89
CA ALA A 804 3.52 22.27 -26.85
C ALA A 804 3.65 23.69 -26.28
N GLU A 805 3.25 23.89 -25.02
CA GLU A 805 3.41 25.17 -24.31
C GLU A 805 4.89 25.56 -24.20
N ARG A 806 5.74 24.62 -23.76
CA ARG A 806 7.18 24.90 -23.61
C ARG A 806 7.84 25.26 -24.94
N THR A 807 7.46 24.58 -26.02
CA THR A 807 7.96 24.87 -27.37
C THR A 807 7.45 26.23 -27.85
N GLN A 808 6.14 26.50 -27.76
CA GLN A 808 5.56 27.80 -28.14
C GLN A 808 6.18 28.95 -27.35
N ARG A 809 6.42 28.77 -26.06
CA ARG A 809 7.09 29.76 -25.21
C ARG A 809 8.52 30.01 -25.68
N ARG A 810 9.30 28.94 -25.92
CA ARG A 810 10.67 29.05 -26.41
C ARG A 810 10.72 29.77 -27.76
N ASP A 811 9.85 29.39 -28.69
CA ASP A 811 9.82 29.97 -30.03
C ASP A 811 9.40 31.45 -29.97
N LEU A 812 8.46 31.82 -29.09
CA LEU A 812 8.11 33.21 -28.85
C LEU A 812 9.26 34.00 -28.21
N GLU A 813 9.93 33.44 -27.20
CA GLU A 813 11.10 34.06 -26.57
C GLU A 813 12.21 34.31 -27.61
N GLN A 814 12.45 33.35 -28.51
CA GLN A 814 13.38 33.51 -29.63
C GLN A 814 12.94 34.61 -30.61
N ILE A 815 11.65 34.68 -30.95
CA ILE A 815 11.10 35.74 -31.81
C ILE A 815 11.26 37.13 -31.16
N LEU A 816 10.94 37.25 -29.86
CA LEU A 816 11.06 38.51 -29.13
C LEU A 816 12.52 38.95 -28.96
N GLU A 817 13.44 37.98 -28.79
CA GLU A 817 14.87 38.23 -28.75
C GLU A 817 15.42 38.67 -30.11
N ALA A 818 15.07 37.97 -31.19
CA ALA A 818 15.44 38.35 -32.55
C ALA A 818 14.86 39.72 -32.96
N GLY A 819 13.70 40.09 -32.44
CA GLY A 819 13.06 41.39 -32.64
C GLY A 819 13.63 42.55 -31.81
N GLY A 820 14.65 42.32 -30.99
CA GLY A 820 15.28 43.37 -30.17
C GLY A 820 14.41 43.91 -29.04
N VAL A 821 13.43 43.13 -28.57
CA VAL A 821 12.49 43.55 -27.53
C VAL A 821 13.19 43.60 -26.16
N SER A 822 12.92 44.65 -25.38
CA SER A 822 13.53 44.86 -24.07
C SER A 822 13.20 43.72 -23.09
N GLN A 823 14.10 43.46 -22.15
CA GLN A 823 13.95 42.37 -21.17
C GLN A 823 12.70 42.55 -20.29
N GLU A 824 12.31 43.78 -19.97
CA GLU A 824 11.08 44.05 -19.20
C GLU A 824 9.81 43.70 -19.98
N VAL A 825 9.77 43.97 -21.28
CA VAL A 825 8.60 43.62 -22.11
C VAL A 825 8.53 42.12 -22.31
N ARG A 826 9.69 41.45 -22.51
CA ARG A 826 9.77 39.99 -22.52
C ARG A 826 9.26 39.36 -21.22
N ALA A 827 9.65 39.90 -20.07
CA ALA A 827 9.17 39.46 -18.76
C ALA A 827 7.65 39.65 -18.62
N ARG A 828 7.10 40.81 -19.02
CA ARG A 828 5.65 41.07 -18.98
C ARG A 828 4.84 40.16 -19.90
N VAL A 829 5.37 39.84 -21.08
CA VAL A 829 4.74 38.89 -22.02
C VAL A 829 4.80 37.47 -21.45
N GLY A 830 5.92 37.07 -20.85
CA GLY A 830 6.05 35.81 -20.10
C GLY A 830 5.02 35.71 -18.97
N ASP A 831 4.94 36.73 -18.10
CA ASP A 831 3.96 36.80 -17.01
C ASP A 831 2.51 36.84 -17.51
N HIS A 832 2.26 37.39 -18.69
CA HIS A 832 0.94 37.38 -19.30
C HIS A 832 0.58 35.99 -19.83
N LEU A 833 1.52 35.29 -20.46
CA LEU A 833 1.34 33.91 -20.91
C LEU A 833 1.14 32.97 -19.73
N ASP A 834 1.91 33.12 -18.64
CA ASP A 834 1.73 32.33 -17.43
C ASP A 834 0.34 32.55 -16.78
N ARG A 835 -0.25 33.75 -16.95
CA ARG A 835 -1.61 34.06 -16.49
C ARG A 835 -2.71 33.65 -17.46
N THR A 836 -2.40 33.58 -18.76
CA THR A 836 -3.38 33.33 -19.82
C THR A 836 -3.31 31.93 -20.41
N SER A 837 -2.30 31.13 -20.06
CA SER A 837 -2.03 29.79 -20.60
C SER A 837 -3.28 28.92 -20.51
N GLY A 838 -4.04 28.96 -21.59
CA GLY A 838 -5.29 28.22 -21.79
C GLY A 838 -5.05 26.73 -21.97
N VAL A 839 -3.78 26.30 -21.93
CA VAL A 839 -3.30 24.93 -22.15
C VAL A 839 -3.55 24.05 -20.93
N ALA A 840 -3.32 24.51 -19.70
CA ALA A 840 -3.80 23.77 -18.51
C ALA A 840 -5.32 23.62 -18.54
N ARG A 841 -6.05 24.67 -18.98
CA ARG A 841 -7.51 24.60 -19.16
C ARG A 841 -7.92 23.70 -20.33
N ALA A 842 -7.14 23.63 -21.41
CA ALA A 842 -7.40 22.78 -22.57
C ALA A 842 -7.04 21.31 -22.29
N ALA A 843 -5.94 21.05 -21.60
CA ALA A 843 -5.56 19.74 -21.08
C ALA A 843 -6.58 19.24 -20.05
N HIS A 844 -7.06 20.10 -19.14
CA HIS A 844 -8.16 19.74 -18.22
C HIS A 844 -9.48 19.49 -18.95
N ARG A 845 -9.79 20.22 -20.04
CA ARG A 845 -10.98 19.95 -20.87
C ARG A 845 -10.81 18.63 -21.63
N SER A 846 -9.67 18.43 -22.30
CA SER A 846 -9.34 17.20 -23.02
C SER A 846 -9.36 15.99 -22.09
N GLY A 847 -8.76 16.09 -20.90
CA GLY A 847 -8.79 15.03 -19.90
C GLY A 847 -10.19 14.77 -19.35
N ALA A 848 -11.03 15.79 -19.17
CA ALA A 848 -12.43 15.62 -18.79
C ALA A 848 -13.27 14.97 -19.89
N ASP A 849 -13.01 15.31 -21.16
CA ASP A 849 -13.67 14.72 -22.32
C ASP A 849 -13.23 13.26 -22.53
N THR A 850 -11.94 12.96 -22.38
CA THR A 850 -11.39 11.60 -22.35
C THR A 850 -12.01 10.80 -21.21
N THR A 851 -12.07 11.35 -19.99
CA THR A 851 -12.68 10.68 -18.84
C THR A 851 -14.16 10.36 -19.11
N ARG A 852 -14.90 11.30 -19.69
CA ARG A 852 -16.31 11.09 -20.06
C ARG A 852 -16.45 9.99 -21.10
N LYS A 853 -15.68 10.05 -22.18
CA LYS A 853 -15.68 9.06 -23.26
C LYS A 853 -15.49 7.62 -22.75
N TRP A 854 -14.55 7.40 -21.83
CA TRP A 854 -14.32 6.08 -21.24
C TRP A 854 -15.35 5.71 -20.16
N ALA A 855 -15.91 6.69 -19.45
CA ALA A 855 -17.02 6.47 -18.52
C ALA A 855 -18.31 6.04 -19.22
N ASP A 856 -18.65 6.65 -20.35
CA ASP A 856 -19.86 6.33 -21.14
C ASP A 856 -19.86 4.85 -21.58
N ARG A 857 -18.69 4.28 -21.87
CA ARG A 857 -18.53 2.86 -22.22
C ARG A 857 -18.77 1.93 -21.03
N ARG A 858 -18.29 2.31 -19.84
CA ARG A 858 -18.59 1.58 -18.60
C ARG A 858 -20.08 1.66 -18.28
N GLU A 859 -20.67 2.84 -18.44
CA GLU A 859 -22.12 3.05 -18.24
C GLU A 859 -22.94 2.21 -19.22
N ALA A 860 -22.51 2.08 -20.48
CA ALA A 860 -23.16 1.19 -21.45
C ALA A 860 -23.17 -0.28 -21.00
N VAL A 861 -22.11 -0.75 -20.31
CA VAL A 861 -22.09 -2.10 -19.71
C VAL A 861 -23.07 -2.20 -18.55
N VAL A 862 -23.14 -1.18 -17.68
CA VAL A 862 -24.13 -1.12 -16.59
C VAL A 862 -25.55 -1.17 -17.16
N ILE A 863 -25.84 -0.36 -18.19
CA ILE A 863 -27.15 -0.32 -18.85
C ILE A 863 -27.46 -1.67 -19.50
N ALA A 864 -26.52 -2.28 -20.21
CA ALA A 864 -26.72 -3.60 -20.82
C ALA A 864 -27.02 -4.68 -19.77
N ARG A 865 -26.26 -4.71 -18.67
CA ARG A 865 -26.47 -5.63 -17.54
C ARG A 865 -27.79 -5.39 -16.82
N ALA A 866 -28.22 -4.13 -16.72
CA ALA A 866 -29.51 -3.77 -16.16
C ALA A 866 -30.68 -4.09 -17.10
N ALA A 867 -30.47 -4.04 -18.42
CA ALA A 867 -31.46 -4.45 -19.41
C ALA A 867 -31.62 -5.97 -19.48
N ASP A 868 -30.54 -6.72 -19.26
CA ASP A 868 -30.53 -8.17 -19.10
C ASP A 868 -30.94 -8.61 -17.68
N ALA A 869 -31.03 -7.68 -16.73
CA ALA A 869 -31.51 -7.96 -15.38
C ALA A 869 -33.00 -8.29 -15.47
N VAL A 870 -33.32 -9.54 -15.14
CA VAL A 870 -34.70 -10.01 -15.08
C VAL A 870 -35.46 -9.12 -14.08
N ASP A 871 -36.56 -8.52 -14.53
CA ASP A 871 -37.36 -7.59 -13.73
C ASP A 871 -37.61 -8.16 -12.33
N TYR A 872 -37.57 -7.31 -11.30
CA TYR A 872 -37.66 -7.74 -9.91
C TYR A 872 -38.95 -8.56 -9.68
N ASP A 873 -40.02 -8.19 -10.38
CA ASP A 873 -41.34 -8.83 -10.34
C ASP A 873 -41.53 -9.93 -11.38
N SER A 874 -40.48 -10.32 -12.11
CA SER A 874 -40.59 -11.34 -13.16
C SER A 874 -40.79 -12.75 -12.61
N PRO A 875 -41.61 -13.58 -13.29
CA PRO A 875 -41.73 -15.00 -12.97
C PRO A 875 -40.41 -15.77 -13.07
N GLN A 876 -39.50 -15.36 -13.97
CA GLN A 876 -38.20 -16.01 -14.12
C GLN A 876 -37.29 -15.79 -12.91
N ARG A 877 -37.27 -14.59 -12.30
CA ARG A 877 -36.51 -14.31 -11.07
C ARG A 877 -37.05 -15.11 -9.89
N GLN A 878 -38.38 -15.21 -9.76
CA GLN A 878 -39.01 -16.03 -8.71
C GLN A 878 -38.66 -17.52 -8.87
N GLN A 879 -38.60 -18.01 -10.11
CA GLN A 879 -38.16 -19.39 -10.41
C GLN A 879 -36.68 -19.62 -10.09
N GLN A 880 -35.81 -18.66 -10.40
CA GLN A 880 -34.39 -18.71 -10.06
C GLN A 880 -34.16 -18.67 -8.54
N LEU A 881 -34.87 -17.80 -7.83
CA LEU A 881 -34.86 -17.73 -6.37
C LEU A 881 -35.32 -19.05 -5.75
N ALA A 882 -36.41 -19.63 -6.25
CA ALA A 882 -36.91 -20.92 -5.82
C ALA A 882 -35.90 -22.05 -6.08
N ALA A 883 -35.28 -22.08 -7.25
CA ALA A 883 -34.23 -23.06 -7.58
C ALA A 883 -33.00 -22.94 -6.66
N LYS A 884 -32.59 -21.71 -6.33
CA LYS A 884 -31.48 -21.44 -5.41
C LYS A 884 -31.79 -21.86 -3.98
N LEU A 885 -33.01 -21.62 -3.50
CA LEU A 885 -33.46 -22.04 -2.18
C LEU A 885 -33.58 -23.57 -2.08
N ARG A 886 -34.04 -24.25 -3.13
CA ARG A 886 -34.01 -25.73 -3.22
C ARG A 886 -32.59 -26.28 -3.19
N ALA A 887 -31.68 -25.66 -3.95
CA ALA A 887 -30.27 -26.06 -3.97
C ALA A 887 -29.58 -25.85 -2.60
N ALA A 888 -30.10 -24.93 -1.77
CA ALA A 888 -29.67 -24.71 -0.39
C ALA A 888 -30.30 -25.68 0.63
N GLY A 889 -31.07 -26.68 0.17
CA GLY A 889 -31.61 -27.75 1.01
C GLY A 889 -32.89 -27.40 1.77
N LEU A 890 -33.59 -26.32 1.37
CA LEU A 890 -34.89 -25.97 1.95
C LEU A 890 -36.02 -26.81 1.35
N ASP A 891 -37.02 -27.14 2.17
CA ASP A 891 -38.23 -27.82 1.72
C ASP A 891 -39.14 -26.89 0.90
N GLU A 892 -40.07 -27.46 0.14
CA GLU A 892 -40.94 -26.68 -0.77
C GLU A 892 -41.81 -25.66 -0.05
N ASP A 893 -42.19 -25.92 1.21
CA ASP A 893 -43.02 -25.00 2.00
C ASP A 893 -42.21 -23.77 2.41
N GLN A 894 -40.95 -23.96 2.84
CA GLN A 894 -40.01 -22.89 3.17
C GLN A 894 -39.57 -22.10 1.93
N VAL A 895 -39.41 -22.78 0.79
CA VAL A 895 -39.12 -22.12 -0.49
C VAL A 895 -40.30 -21.24 -0.90
N ALA A 896 -41.53 -21.76 -0.81
CA ALA A 896 -42.75 -21.02 -1.14
C ALA A 896 -42.96 -19.82 -0.22
N GLU A 897 -42.76 -19.97 1.09
CA GLU A 897 -42.88 -18.87 2.06
C GLU A 897 -41.89 -17.74 1.77
N ARG A 898 -40.63 -18.08 1.43
CA ARG A 898 -39.59 -17.09 1.14
C ARG A 898 -39.76 -16.42 -0.22
N VAL A 899 -40.22 -17.15 -1.24
CA VAL A 899 -40.56 -16.57 -2.54
C VAL A 899 -41.78 -15.65 -2.42
N ALA A 900 -42.77 -16.01 -1.60
CA ALA A 900 -43.94 -15.16 -1.33
C ALA A 900 -43.55 -13.90 -0.51
N ALA A 901 -42.65 -14.02 0.46
CA ALA A 901 -42.10 -12.88 1.17
C ALA A 901 -41.33 -11.93 0.24
N ASP A 902 -40.52 -12.45 -0.70
CA ASP A 902 -39.80 -11.63 -1.68
C ASP A 902 -40.75 -10.89 -2.64
N ALA A 903 -41.84 -11.55 -3.07
CA ALA A 903 -42.91 -10.96 -3.89
C ALA A 903 -43.71 -9.87 -3.14
N SER A 904 -43.75 -9.90 -1.80
CA SER A 904 -44.44 -8.89 -1.01
C SER A 904 -43.71 -7.54 -0.91
N PHE A 905 -42.43 -7.50 -1.32
CA PHE A 905 -41.62 -6.27 -1.45
C PHE A 905 -41.64 -5.67 -2.87
N ALA A 906 -42.43 -6.24 -3.80
CA ALA A 906 -42.66 -5.71 -5.14
C ALA A 906 -43.18 -4.26 -5.10
N THR A 907 -42.75 -3.44 -6.06
CA THR A 907 -43.25 -2.06 -6.19
C THR A 907 -44.67 -2.13 -6.79
N PRO A 908 -45.70 -1.49 -6.22
CA PRO A 908 -47.05 -1.59 -6.79
C PRO A 908 -47.09 -1.02 -8.22
N PRO A 909 -47.89 -1.61 -9.13
CA PRO A 909 -47.86 -1.28 -10.55
C PRO A 909 -48.33 0.16 -10.80
N ALA A 910 -47.50 0.93 -11.51
CA ALA A 910 -47.71 2.07 -12.43
C ALA A 910 -48.97 2.98 -12.37
N ALA A 911 -49.78 2.98 -11.32
CA ALA A 911 -50.95 3.85 -11.17
C ALA A 911 -50.61 5.18 -10.45
N ALA A 912 -49.41 5.30 -9.85
CA ALA A 912 -48.98 6.50 -9.13
C ALA A 912 -48.02 7.42 -9.94
N ALA A 913 -47.71 7.08 -11.19
CA ALA A 913 -46.80 7.85 -12.05
C ALA A 913 -47.55 8.57 -13.18
N GLN A 914 -48.60 9.34 -12.87
CA GLN A 914 -49.05 10.39 -13.78
C GLN A 914 -48.42 11.71 -13.35
N ALA A 915 -47.38 12.12 -14.07
CA ALA A 915 -46.82 13.46 -13.94
C ALA A 915 -47.91 14.50 -14.25
N PRO A 916 -48.15 15.52 -13.40
CA PRO A 916 -49.14 16.53 -13.72
C PRO A 916 -48.68 17.31 -14.96
N LYS A 917 -49.52 17.34 -16.00
CA LYS A 917 -49.32 18.16 -17.20
C LYS A 917 -49.14 19.62 -16.76
N ARG A 918 -47.94 20.17 -16.92
CA ARG A 918 -47.66 21.59 -16.68
C ARG A 918 -48.35 22.43 -17.75
N GLY A 919 -49.53 22.95 -17.44
CA GLY A 919 -50.09 24.10 -18.14
C GLY A 919 -49.38 25.39 -17.70
N PRO A 920 -49.24 26.41 -18.57
CA PRO A 920 -48.57 27.64 -18.21
C PRO A 920 -49.50 28.46 -17.33
N ARG A 921 -49.12 28.72 -16.08
CA ARG A 921 -49.85 29.66 -15.22
C ARG A 921 -48.92 30.76 -14.73
N THR A 922 -49.07 31.88 -15.41
CA THR A 922 -48.80 33.24 -14.97
C THR A 922 -49.67 33.58 -13.76
N THR A 923 -49.08 33.98 -12.64
CA THR A 923 -49.63 35.00 -11.73
C THR A 923 -48.53 35.55 -10.83
N SER A 924 -48.53 36.87 -10.71
CA SER A 924 -47.59 37.73 -9.97
C SER A 924 -47.73 37.63 -8.44
N PRO A 925 -46.76 38.18 -7.66
CA PRO A 925 -46.65 37.98 -6.23
C PRO A 925 -47.56 38.89 -5.40
N GLY A 926 -48.21 38.32 -4.39
CA GLY A 926 -48.89 39.04 -3.30
C GLY A 926 -50.39 38.74 -3.24
N ASP A 927 -50.80 37.87 -2.31
CA ASP A 927 -51.96 38.10 -1.42
C ASP A 927 -52.26 36.91 -0.50
N GLY A 928 -52.13 37.15 0.80
CA GLY A 928 -53.24 37.05 1.75
C GLY A 928 -53.79 35.68 2.19
N MET A 929 -53.47 35.31 3.43
CA MET A 929 -54.15 34.31 4.27
C MET A 929 -55.68 34.42 4.27
N ARG A 930 -56.38 33.28 4.44
CA ARG A 930 -57.58 33.18 5.31
C ARG A 930 -57.67 31.82 6.02
N TYR A 931 -57.81 31.89 7.35
CA TYR A 931 -58.13 30.81 8.29
C TYR A 931 -59.64 30.51 8.31
N GLY A 932 -60.02 29.30 8.74
CA GLY A 932 -61.38 28.94 9.14
C GLY A 932 -61.43 27.69 10.04
N HIS A 933 -61.82 27.89 11.31
CA HIS A 933 -62.04 26.90 12.37
C HIS A 933 -63.44 26.24 12.30
N ASN A 934 -63.59 25.02 12.84
CA ASN A 934 -64.63 24.56 13.81
C ASN A 934 -64.37 23.08 14.15
N ARG A 935 -64.17 22.58 15.39
CA ARG A 935 -64.87 22.55 16.71
C ARG A 935 -66.07 21.58 16.83
N ASN A 936 -65.84 20.59 17.72
CA ASN A 936 -66.74 19.84 18.61
C ASN A 936 -67.70 18.74 18.10
N GLY A 937 -67.66 17.60 18.81
CA GLY A 937 -68.76 16.64 18.93
C GLY A 937 -68.32 15.26 19.46
N LYS A 938 -68.35 15.05 20.78
CA LYS A 938 -68.30 13.71 21.40
C LYS A 938 -69.62 12.99 21.08
N ASP A 939 -69.58 11.72 20.69
CA ASP A 939 -70.39 10.70 21.39
C ASP A 939 -69.93 9.26 21.16
N LYS A 940 -70.21 8.43 22.16
CA LYS A 940 -69.88 7.00 22.25
C LYS A 940 -70.85 6.15 21.42
N GLY A 941 -70.41 5.01 20.89
CA GLY A 941 -71.33 4.00 20.39
C GLY A 941 -70.64 2.79 19.78
N LYS A 942 -70.80 1.64 20.42
CA LYS A 942 -70.32 0.32 20.01
C LYS A 942 -70.97 -0.16 18.71
N GLY A 943 -70.27 -1.06 18.02
CA GLY A 943 -70.88 -2.11 17.20
C GLY A 943 -70.48 -2.09 15.72
N GLY A 944 -69.61 -3.01 15.32
CA GLY A 944 -69.74 -3.63 14.00
C GLY A 944 -71.08 -4.39 13.90
N PRO A 945 -71.54 -4.76 12.71
CA PRO A 945 -70.78 -5.70 11.88
C PRO A 945 -70.75 -5.37 10.37
N ASP A 946 -69.67 -5.82 9.75
CA ASP A 946 -69.61 -6.75 8.60
C ASP A 946 -70.43 -6.51 7.32
N GLN A 947 -69.82 -6.95 6.22
CA GLN A 947 -70.30 -7.03 4.82
C GLN A 947 -70.22 -5.70 4.06
N GLY A 948 -69.53 -5.59 2.92
CA GLY A 948 -69.06 -6.60 1.99
C GLY A 948 -69.22 -6.00 0.59
N LEU A 949 -68.10 -5.56 0.02
CA LEU A 949 -67.73 -5.49 -1.41
C LEU A 949 -66.49 -4.62 -1.58
#